data_AF-A0AAP6CVL8-F1
#
_entry.id   AF-A0AAP6CVL8-F1
#
_cell.length_a   1.000
_cell.length_b   1.000
_cell.length_c   1.000
_cell.angle_alpha   90.00
_cell.angle_beta   90.00
_cell.angle_gamma   90.00
#
_symmetry.space_group_name_H-M   'P 1'
#
loop_
_entity.id
_entity.type
_entity.pdbx_description
1 polymer ?
#
loop_
_entity_poly.entity_id
_entity_poly.type
_entity_poly.pdbx_seq_one_letter_code
_entity_poly.pdbx_strand_id
1 'polypeptide(L)'
;MKKALKILLQTSTPFLLYAGIISSAVVFSAKNTNLSPNLLKKSETGLLKELKYLALGDSLSSGFDWESNLDGRGKMTDGSISGISFPAFFANFAQSIQPNSVKSFKNLALNNSSISDWIYLLDPKNNIISDENLVNLRSQTYNSSNFADTIRSVFENFSGDFSNLRNEIRNANLITISIGFKDFLNTFNSTFFDNVLSGNTSQNSYETIATNINYAFVKIKHNLKRLITLIKNINPETYINLIGYYNEHTKIDKFLNDLLKNYLLEFEPNLLSVSRLNDEIKEVSQQMGVNFINPFFEKSWDGKSDPFFDTNLDFRPQIKANKQIAQNLIISLALSPKSLNKSTKRDENDEILLTNFSANNLDSQQLDFGSNKEILEKITVNGSLQNFINENSSFEEKSIKDLHTISFQQPESANYASALTQFVGFFDSEQSDIVNVFKDLINTFSNRSQPNFEAFNNVVEVILKSDFFTNLTQYAQQFIANSATQNVEQNESDDNLDQESSDLSASNQTKTSPDLLSFLKEKSLSQENILGLLKEILSSEYVQSHHTKTVNLFYNLLFNQPAISKLLVSSISTQENIQQVIKEVFQFNSVQKFVTFIFTELINNNQDYVSAKSFSQVLYLFLQNSNNYNKSVAFIKNFVIEALKRPNFLNAIFETLSTQFGFNIEKEDINSLITLITSVSDILVNTKTFKNLIDLLSNEVIFGIKSGVSNNQTDFSFFSNILSNLTNKVSDFIKDKANIYNLFQDIISFSPSAKQLDSVKSLLGKFLPFISKINLSFILDKNSENYQALNLIFESFSDFLAQDNFKELNDLISAIMDDVFLVNNYKYQNSHDLYGIIFNLLSNNSQKLKPILYKFIEQNLNNTKVLDALKSLFAKILPHEFLEKLDQTNQSNYFKKLIDSVFEVISELTIEYNTKIELTKNNGFIEQIDKKLENNLDFNHLLDKLKSKKS
;
A
#
# COMPACT_ATOMS: atom_id res chain seq x y z
N MET A 1 -1.17 44.70 35.21
CA MET A 1 0.31 44.62 35.25
C MET A 1 0.90 43.60 36.25
N LYS A 2 0.38 43.41 37.48
CA LYS A 2 0.99 42.45 38.46
C LYS A 2 0.70 40.95 38.24
N LYS A 3 -0.28 40.57 37.41
CA LYS A 3 -0.60 39.16 37.11
C LYS A 3 0.24 38.59 35.95
N ALA A 4 0.48 39.39 34.90
CA ALA A 4 1.31 39.01 33.77
C ALA A 4 2.79 38.86 34.16
N LEU A 5 3.33 39.76 35.00
CA LEU A 5 4.72 39.65 35.48
C LEU A 5 4.92 38.45 36.44
N LYS A 6 3.89 38.09 37.21
CA LYS A 6 3.93 36.92 38.11
C LYS A 6 3.81 35.61 37.33
N ILE A 7 3.04 35.58 36.25
CA ILE A 7 3.00 34.44 35.31
C ILE A 7 4.32 34.33 34.55
N LEU A 8 4.87 35.44 34.05
CA LEU A 8 6.15 35.47 33.32
C LEU A 8 7.34 35.08 34.22
N LEU A 9 7.32 35.43 35.51
CA LEU A 9 8.30 34.97 36.50
C LEU A 9 8.01 33.56 37.05
N GLN A 10 6.81 33.00 36.91
CA GLN A 10 6.50 31.62 37.33
C GLN A 10 6.69 30.60 36.20
N THR A 11 6.63 31.02 34.94
CA THR A 11 6.84 30.16 33.76
C THR A 11 8.27 30.20 33.21
N SER A 12 9.02 31.29 33.41
CA SER A 12 10.41 31.40 32.93
C SER A 12 11.44 30.73 33.84
N THR A 13 11.18 30.63 35.15
CA THR A 13 12.14 30.03 36.10
C THR A 13 12.23 28.51 35.98
N PRO A 14 11.13 27.74 35.77
CA PRO A 14 11.23 26.31 35.49
C PRO A 14 11.83 26.01 34.13
N PHE A 15 11.60 26.83 33.10
CA PHE A 15 12.16 26.62 31.75
C PHE A 15 13.67 26.86 31.70
N LEU A 16 14.18 27.89 32.40
CA LEU A 16 15.63 28.13 32.54
C LEU A 16 16.28 27.10 33.49
N LEU A 17 15.55 26.59 34.50
CA LEU A 17 16.03 25.48 35.33
C LEU A 17 15.98 24.14 34.59
N TYR A 18 15.01 23.86 33.72
CA TYR A 18 14.95 22.63 32.93
C TYR A 18 15.95 22.64 31.77
N ALA A 19 16.11 23.76 31.07
CA ALA A 19 17.19 23.95 30.11
C ALA A 19 18.57 23.86 30.80
N GLY A 20 18.69 24.40 32.02
CA GLY A 20 19.88 24.32 32.88
C GLY A 20 20.14 22.93 33.47
N ILE A 21 19.11 22.15 33.81
CA ILE A 21 19.21 20.79 34.37
C ILE A 21 19.45 19.76 33.26
N ILE A 22 18.92 19.96 32.07
CA ILE A 22 19.19 19.08 30.91
C ILE A 22 20.60 19.36 30.36
N SER A 23 21.04 20.63 30.30
CA SER A 23 22.43 20.95 29.95
C SER A 23 23.43 20.58 31.04
N SER A 24 23.09 20.70 32.33
CA SER A 24 23.97 20.20 33.42
C SER A 24 23.94 18.67 33.57
N ALA A 25 22.83 17.98 33.30
CA ALA A 25 22.79 16.51 33.25
C ALA A 25 23.59 15.92 32.08
N VAL A 26 23.77 16.66 30.98
CA VAL A 26 24.68 16.28 29.88
C VAL A 26 26.14 16.62 30.21
N VAL A 27 26.41 17.71 30.93
CA VAL A 27 27.74 18.00 31.49
C VAL A 27 28.12 17.00 32.60
N PHE A 28 27.16 16.43 33.33
CA PHE A 28 27.38 15.43 34.39
C PHE A 28 27.23 13.96 33.95
N SER A 29 26.55 13.66 32.82
CA SER A 29 26.53 12.32 32.21
C SER A 29 27.71 12.09 31.26
N ALA A 30 28.37 13.17 30.82
CA ALA A 30 29.78 13.16 30.49
C ALA A 30 30.59 12.90 31.78
N LYS A 31 30.53 11.67 32.31
CA LYS A 31 31.70 11.13 32.99
C LYS A 31 32.79 11.21 31.93
N ASN A 32 33.63 12.25 32.02
CA ASN A 32 34.96 12.24 31.45
C ASN A 32 35.58 10.93 31.92
N THR A 33 35.53 9.91 31.05
CA THR A 33 36.54 8.87 31.08
C THR A 33 37.82 9.66 31.01
N ASN A 34 38.54 9.74 32.13
CA ASN A 34 39.89 10.28 32.17
C ASN A 34 40.71 9.41 31.21
N LEU A 35 40.64 9.75 29.91
CA LEU A 35 41.43 9.17 28.86
C LEU A 35 42.86 9.42 29.30
N SER A 36 43.66 8.35 29.37
CA SER A 36 45.04 8.50 29.81
C SER A 36 45.71 9.56 28.92
N PRO A 37 46.55 10.44 29.47
CA PRO A 37 47.25 11.46 28.68
C PRO A 37 48.03 10.86 27.50
N ASN A 38 48.37 9.57 27.55
CA ASN A 38 49.04 8.85 26.47
C ASN A 38 48.12 8.54 25.28
N LEU A 39 46.80 8.40 25.48
CA LEU A 39 45.83 8.15 24.39
C LEU A 39 45.50 9.41 23.56
N LEU A 40 45.73 10.59 24.14
CA LEU A 40 45.43 11.90 23.53
C LEU A 40 46.60 12.50 22.74
N LYS A 41 47.81 11.96 22.88
CA LYS A 41 48.96 12.42 22.09
C LYS A 41 48.82 11.94 20.64
N LYS A 42 49.12 12.83 19.68
CA LYS A 42 49.37 12.44 18.28
C LYS A 42 50.57 11.49 18.31
N SER A 43 50.46 10.33 17.68
CA SER A 43 51.58 9.39 17.58
C SER A 43 52.79 10.11 16.98
N GLU A 44 53.83 10.36 17.76
CA GLU A 44 55.13 10.89 17.31
C GLU A 44 55.99 9.76 16.75
N THR A 45 55.38 8.88 15.96
CA THR A 45 56.11 7.91 15.17
C THR A 45 56.90 8.64 14.07
N GLY A 46 58.07 8.13 13.71
CA GLY A 46 58.81 8.64 12.55
C GLY A 46 58.06 8.37 11.25
N LEU A 47 58.37 9.12 10.18
CA LEU A 47 57.78 8.90 8.86
C LEU A 47 57.94 7.43 8.42
N LEU A 48 56.85 6.85 7.94
CA LEU A 48 56.81 5.46 7.49
C LEU A 48 57.47 5.31 6.13
N LYS A 49 58.46 4.41 6.05
CA LYS A 49 59.05 3.92 4.79
C LYS A 49 58.41 2.63 4.32
N GLU A 50 57.74 1.93 5.23
CA GLU A 50 57.07 0.64 4.98
C GLU A 50 55.66 0.65 5.58
N LEU A 51 54.69 0.14 4.83
CA LEU A 51 53.26 0.14 5.17
C LEU A 51 52.79 -1.26 5.55
N LYS A 52 52.19 -1.34 6.73
CA LYS A 52 51.24 -2.38 7.12
C LYS A 52 49.87 -1.72 7.17
N TYR A 53 49.23 -1.65 6.01
CA TYR A 53 48.05 -0.82 5.78
C TYR A 53 46.76 -1.60 6.01
N LEU A 54 45.88 -1.05 6.86
CA LEU A 54 44.56 -1.59 7.12
C LEU A 54 43.50 -0.52 6.81
N ALA A 55 42.52 -0.84 5.98
CA ALA A 55 41.37 0.03 5.76
C ALA A 55 40.14 -0.52 6.48
N LEU A 56 39.48 0.33 7.27
CA LEU A 56 38.22 0.08 7.96
C LEU A 56 37.18 1.09 7.48
N GLY A 57 35.91 0.84 7.73
CA GLY A 57 34.86 1.82 7.44
C GLY A 57 33.66 1.27 6.68
N ASP A 58 33.01 2.16 5.95
CA ASP A 58 31.74 1.95 5.26
C ASP A 58 31.90 1.85 3.72
N SER A 59 30.82 2.19 3.01
CA SER A 59 30.72 2.14 1.54
C SER A 59 31.73 3.03 0.81
N LEU A 60 32.23 4.09 1.45
CA LEU A 60 33.28 4.93 0.84
C LEU A 60 34.60 4.15 0.74
N SER A 61 34.92 3.34 1.75
CA SER A 61 36.15 2.54 1.78
C SER A 61 36.02 1.18 1.11
N SER A 62 34.82 0.60 0.98
CA SER A 62 34.66 -0.74 0.41
C SER A 62 34.96 -0.79 -1.09
N GLY A 63 34.73 0.30 -1.83
CA GLY A 63 34.78 0.35 -3.30
C GLY A 63 33.67 -0.47 -3.93
N PHE A 64 32.93 0.10 -4.87
CA PHE A 64 31.76 -0.56 -5.45
C PHE A 64 31.81 -0.48 -6.97
N ASP A 65 31.63 -1.62 -7.62
CA ASP A 65 31.45 -1.71 -9.07
C ASP A 65 29.96 -1.83 -9.39
N TRP A 66 29.48 -0.89 -10.18
CA TRP A 66 28.08 -0.76 -10.53
C TRP A 66 27.64 -1.71 -11.62
N GLU A 67 28.50 -1.95 -12.61
CA GLU A 67 28.18 -2.82 -13.73
C GLU A 67 27.92 -4.26 -13.26
N SER A 68 28.62 -4.68 -12.20
CA SER A 68 28.45 -6.02 -11.62
C SER A 68 27.75 -6.08 -10.27
N ASN A 69 27.45 -4.93 -9.65
CA ASN A 69 26.88 -4.84 -8.30
C ASN A 69 27.75 -5.57 -7.25
N LEU A 70 29.08 -5.42 -7.34
CA LEU A 70 30.04 -6.10 -6.48
C LEU A 70 30.89 -5.11 -5.68
N ASP A 71 31.20 -5.46 -4.44
CA ASP A 71 32.16 -4.70 -3.66
C ASP A 71 33.59 -5.06 -4.09
N GLY A 72 34.32 -4.07 -4.56
CA GLY A 72 35.68 -4.18 -5.04
C GLY A 72 36.74 -3.82 -4.01
N ARG A 73 36.57 -4.38 -2.80
CA ARG A 73 37.53 -4.24 -1.70
C ARG A 73 38.92 -4.66 -2.16
N GLY A 74 39.95 -4.21 -1.47
CA GLY A 74 41.34 -4.54 -1.83
C GLY A 74 42.03 -5.49 -0.86
N LYS A 75 43.01 -6.23 -1.37
CA LYS A 75 43.98 -6.98 -0.55
C LYS A 75 45.33 -7.09 -1.24
N MET A 76 46.34 -7.46 -0.47
CA MET A 76 47.65 -7.86 -0.98
C MET A 76 47.83 -9.37 -0.83
N THR A 77 48.25 -10.03 -1.91
CA THR A 77 48.58 -11.47 -1.95
C THR A 77 49.90 -11.63 -2.70
N ASP A 78 50.88 -12.30 -2.10
CA ASP A 78 52.20 -12.57 -2.70
C ASP A 78 52.89 -11.35 -3.33
N GLY A 79 52.85 -10.20 -2.65
CA GLY A 79 53.46 -8.96 -3.15
C GLY A 79 52.58 -8.15 -4.12
N SER A 80 51.51 -8.74 -4.65
CA SER A 80 50.60 -8.10 -5.60
C SER A 80 49.38 -7.52 -4.90
N ILE A 81 49.00 -6.30 -5.28
CA ILE A 81 47.79 -5.62 -4.78
C ILE A 81 46.67 -5.83 -5.81
N SER A 82 45.45 -5.99 -5.33
CA SER A 82 44.24 -6.02 -6.15
C SER A 82 43.09 -5.29 -5.46
N GLY A 83 42.10 -4.87 -6.25
CA GLY A 83 40.88 -4.20 -5.80
C GLY A 83 40.68 -2.84 -6.48
N ILE A 84 39.45 -2.34 -6.48
CA ILE A 84 39.05 -1.08 -7.13
C ILE A 84 38.64 0.02 -6.14
N SER A 85 38.67 -0.28 -4.83
CA SER A 85 38.45 0.69 -3.75
C SER A 85 39.60 1.71 -3.61
N PHE A 86 39.34 2.91 -3.09
CA PHE A 86 40.40 3.90 -2.86
C PHE A 86 41.55 3.35 -1.98
N PRO A 87 41.33 2.48 -0.96
CA PRO A 87 42.44 1.86 -0.25
C PRO A 87 43.33 0.99 -1.16
N ALA A 88 42.74 0.29 -2.13
CA ALA A 88 43.50 -0.54 -3.07
C ALA A 88 44.37 0.32 -3.98
N PHE A 89 43.81 1.39 -4.54
CA PHE A 89 44.57 2.36 -5.33
C PHE A 89 45.69 3.01 -4.53
N PHE A 90 45.43 3.43 -3.29
CA PHE A 90 46.43 4.04 -2.42
C PHE A 90 47.60 3.08 -2.16
N ALA A 91 47.32 1.83 -1.84
CA ALA A 91 48.35 0.81 -1.66
C ALA A 91 49.16 0.60 -2.95
N ASN A 92 48.47 0.55 -4.10
CA ASN A 92 49.12 0.41 -5.40
C ASN A 92 50.02 1.61 -5.74
N PHE A 93 49.60 2.84 -5.43
CA PHE A 93 50.41 4.04 -5.63
C PHE A 93 51.64 4.03 -4.73
N ALA A 94 51.49 3.69 -3.44
CA ALA A 94 52.63 3.56 -2.53
C ALA A 94 53.67 2.56 -3.07
N GLN A 95 53.22 1.39 -3.55
CA GLN A 95 54.07 0.36 -4.14
C GLN A 95 54.73 0.81 -5.46
N SER A 96 54.04 1.66 -6.24
CA SER A 96 54.53 2.18 -7.53
C SER A 96 55.54 3.32 -7.37
N ILE A 97 55.38 4.13 -6.32
CA ILE A 97 56.30 5.21 -5.96
C ILE A 97 57.59 4.60 -5.40
N GLN A 98 57.46 3.75 -4.39
CA GLN A 98 58.58 3.05 -3.77
C GLN A 98 58.32 1.54 -3.78
N PRO A 99 59.07 0.77 -4.60
CA PRO A 99 58.93 -0.69 -4.62
C PRO A 99 59.16 -1.30 -3.23
N ASN A 100 58.33 -2.29 -2.89
CA ASN A 100 58.31 -2.99 -1.60
C ASN A 100 57.98 -2.11 -0.39
N SER A 101 57.39 -0.93 -0.60
CA SER A 101 56.89 -0.08 0.46
C SER A 101 55.68 -0.72 1.16
N VAL A 102 54.82 -1.47 0.47
CA VAL A 102 53.69 -2.16 1.10
C VAL A 102 54.11 -3.57 1.53
N LYS A 103 54.05 -3.84 2.84
CA LYS A 103 54.35 -5.17 3.42
C LYS A 103 53.10 -6.01 3.64
N SER A 104 51.99 -5.36 3.97
CA SER A 104 50.68 -6.00 4.09
C SER A 104 49.60 -4.97 3.80
N PHE A 105 48.55 -5.40 3.09
CA PHE A 105 47.36 -4.60 2.88
C PHE A 105 46.10 -5.46 2.93
N LYS A 106 45.14 -5.04 3.75
CA LYS A 106 43.77 -5.58 3.76
C LYS A 106 42.77 -4.44 3.87
N ASN A 107 41.74 -4.50 3.05
CA ASN A 107 40.56 -3.65 3.18
C ASN A 107 39.44 -4.47 3.82
N LEU A 108 39.10 -4.11 5.06
CA LEU A 108 38.04 -4.74 5.85
C LEU A 108 36.80 -3.85 5.96
N ALA A 109 36.72 -2.75 5.20
CA ALA A 109 35.55 -1.88 5.20
C ALA A 109 34.29 -2.69 4.85
N LEU A 110 33.20 -2.45 5.59
CA LEU A 110 31.94 -3.16 5.44
C LEU A 110 30.92 -2.20 4.83
N ASN A 111 30.44 -2.53 3.64
CA ASN A 111 29.41 -1.74 2.98
C ASN A 111 28.17 -1.62 3.89
N ASN A 112 27.56 -0.43 3.94
CA ASN A 112 26.40 -0.10 4.77
C ASN A 112 26.60 -0.30 6.29
N SER A 113 27.83 -0.18 6.80
CA SER A 113 28.09 -0.24 8.24
C SER A 113 28.05 1.15 8.92
N SER A 114 27.67 1.15 10.20
CA SER A 114 27.63 2.31 11.10
C SER A 114 28.77 2.28 12.11
N ILE A 115 29.00 3.40 12.81
CA ILE A 115 29.96 3.49 13.92
C ILE A 115 29.61 2.45 14.99
N SER A 116 28.32 2.26 15.25
CA SER A 116 27.84 1.30 16.26
C SER A 116 28.17 -0.14 15.89
N ASP A 117 28.11 -0.49 14.61
CA ASP A 117 28.49 -1.82 14.12
C ASP A 117 29.99 -2.05 14.36
N TRP A 118 30.85 -1.08 14.05
CA TRP A 118 32.28 -1.18 14.30
C TRP A 118 32.64 -1.23 15.79
N ILE A 119 31.89 -0.51 16.64
CA ILE A 119 32.03 -0.64 18.10
C ILE A 119 31.68 -2.07 18.55
N TYR A 120 30.59 -2.66 18.02
CA TYR A 120 30.23 -4.05 18.29
C TYR A 120 31.32 -5.03 17.85
N LEU A 121 31.89 -4.84 16.66
CA LEU A 121 32.94 -5.71 16.13
C LEU A 121 34.23 -5.68 16.97
N LEU A 122 34.50 -4.56 17.67
CA LEU A 122 35.67 -4.45 18.54
C LEU A 122 35.38 -4.84 20.00
N ASP A 123 34.13 -4.69 20.44
CA ASP A 123 33.67 -4.92 21.81
C ASP A 123 32.27 -5.57 21.85
N PRO A 124 32.14 -6.84 21.42
CA PRO A 124 30.84 -7.48 21.22
C PRO A 124 30.11 -7.79 22.53
N LYS A 125 30.84 -7.87 23.65
CA LYS A 125 30.26 -8.19 24.97
C LYS A 125 29.56 -6.99 25.63
N ASN A 126 30.00 -5.77 25.32
CA ASN A 126 29.47 -4.55 25.95
C ASN A 126 28.53 -3.75 25.02
N ASN A 127 28.23 -4.25 23.82
CA ASN A 127 27.42 -3.55 22.83
C ASN A 127 26.45 -4.53 22.17
N ILE A 128 25.21 -4.53 22.61
CA ILE A 128 24.18 -5.38 21.98
C ILE A 128 23.75 -4.71 20.67
N ILE A 129 23.84 -5.44 19.57
CA ILE A 129 23.37 -5.05 18.23
C ILE A 129 22.06 -5.79 17.92
N SER A 130 21.18 -5.20 17.10
CA SER A 130 19.93 -5.87 16.69
C SER A 130 20.20 -7.05 15.76
N ASP A 131 19.30 -8.03 15.77
CA ASP A 131 19.36 -9.20 14.86
C ASP A 131 19.30 -8.77 13.38
N GLU A 132 18.53 -7.72 13.07
CA GLU A 132 18.42 -7.15 11.73
C GLU A 132 19.76 -6.59 11.22
N ASN A 133 20.50 -5.85 12.05
CA ASN A 133 21.82 -5.36 11.69
C ASN A 133 22.83 -6.51 11.53
N LEU A 134 22.74 -7.56 12.35
CA LEU A 134 23.57 -8.76 12.18
C LEU A 134 23.30 -9.49 10.86
N VAL A 135 22.04 -9.56 10.42
CA VAL A 135 21.70 -10.13 9.11
C VAL A 135 22.32 -9.32 7.97
N ASN A 136 22.27 -7.99 8.06
CA ASN A 136 22.91 -7.09 7.08
C ASN A 136 24.43 -7.23 7.04
N LEU A 137 25.09 -7.40 8.19
CA LEU A 137 26.54 -7.67 8.23
C LEU A 137 26.86 -9.05 7.66
N ARG A 138 26.06 -10.07 7.98
CA ARG A 138 26.23 -11.43 7.43
C ARG A 138 26.06 -11.46 5.92
N SER A 139 25.21 -10.64 5.31
CA SER A 139 25.09 -10.63 3.84
C SER A 139 26.41 -10.26 3.15
N GLN A 140 27.30 -9.52 3.82
CA GLN A 140 28.63 -9.17 3.32
C GLN A 140 29.56 -10.39 3.12
N THR A 141 29.36 -11.47 3.88
CA THR A 141 30.13 -12.72 3.71
C THR A 141 29.69 -13.51 2.49
N TYR A 142 28.48 -13.26 1.98
CA TYR A 142 27.88 -14.02 0.89
C TYR A 142 27.89 -13.26 -0.44
N ASN A 143 28.55 -12.10 -0.51
CA ASN A 143 28.80 -11.39 -1.76
C ASN A 143 29.65 -12.28 -2.70
N SER A 144 29.32 -12.29 -3.99
CA SER A 144 30.02 -13.04 -5.06
C SER A 144 31.37 -12.44 -5.45
N SER A 145 31.77 -11.31 -4.87
CA SER A 145 33.09 -10.71 -5.05
C SER A 145 34.23 -11.62 -4.57
N ASN A 146 35.32 -11.68 -5.34
CA ASN A 146 36.58 -12.36 -4.98
C ASN A 146 37.25 -11.84 -3.70
N PHE A 147 36.77 -10.71 -3.19
CA PHE A 147 37.27 -10.09 -1.97
C PHE A 147 36.46 -10.49 -0.73
N ALA A 148 35.35 -11.23 -0.89
CA ALA A 148 34.52 -11.71 0.22
C ALA A 148 35.26 -12.72 1.12
N ASP A 149 36.21 -13.49 0.59
CA ASP A 149 37.03 -14.41 1.40
C ASP A 149 37.84 -13.69 2.48
N THR A 150 38.30 -12.46 2.20
CA THR A 150 39.01 -11.64 3.19
C THR A 150 38.10 -11.35 4.38
N ILE A 151 36.83 -11.02 4.11
CA ILE A 151 35.82 -10.78 5.14
C ILE A 151 35.51 -12.07 5.90
N ARG A 152 35.27 -13.19 5.20
CA ARG A 152 35.05 -14.50 5.83
C ARG A 152 36.19 -14.91 6.75
N SER A 153 37.43 -14.69 6.34
CA SER A 153 38.61 -15.06 7.13
C SER A 153 38.78 -14.26 8.42
N VAL A 154 38.28 -13.01 8.45
CA VAL A 154 38.44 -12.11 9.61
C VAL A 154 37.20 -12.10 10.50
N PHE A 155 36.01 -12.15 9.91
CA PHE A 155 34.73 -11.97 10.61
C PHE A 155 33.91 -13.26 10.74
N GLU A 156 34.32 -14.34 10.07
CA GLU A 156 33.61 -15.63 10.04
C GLU A 156 32.14 -15.42 9.63
N ASN A 157 31.16 -15.82 10.45
CA ASN A 157 29.72 -15.59 10.22
C ASN A 157 29.16 -14.43 11.05
N PHE A 158 30.01 -13.45 11.42
CA PHE A 158 29.64 -12.37 12.33
C PHE A 158 29.11 -12.87 13.69
N SER A 159 29.59 -14.04 14.12
CA SER A 159 29.19 -14.73 15.34
C SER A 159 30.44 -15.11 16.13
N GLY A 160 30.92 -14.25 17.02
CA GLY A 160 32.12 -14.54 17.77
C GLY A 160 32.70 -13.33 18.48
N ASP A 161 33.92 -13.49 18.98
CA ASP A 161 34.64 -12.43 19.69
C ASP A 161 35.45 -11.51 18.77
N PHE A 162 35.58 -11.81 17.47
CA PHE A 162 36.35 -11.06 16.47
C PHE A 162 37.85 -10.88 16.80
N SER A 163 38.49 -11.93 17.34
CA SER A 163 39.94 -11.92 17.64
C SER A 163 40.81 -11.60 16.43
N ASN A 164 40.44 -12.06 15.24
CA ASN A 164 41.19 -11.83 14.00
C ASN A 164 41.21 -10.35 13.62
N LEU A 165 40.08 -9.64 13.75
CA LEU A 165 40.02 -8.19 13.54
C LEU A 165 40.98 -7.44 14.47
N ARG A 166 40.99 -7.80 15.76
CA ARG A 166 41.93 -7.20 16.73
C ARG A 166 43.39 -7.48 16.36
N ASN A 167 43.69 -8.64 15.80
CA ASN A 167 45.05 -8.97 15.34
C ASN A 167 45.45 -8.14 14.12
N GLU A 168 44.55 -7.93 13.15
CA GLU A 168 44.81 -7.05 12.01
C GLU A 168 45.08 -5.61 12.47
N ILE A 169 44.29 -5.07 13.40
CA ILE A 169 44.51 -3.73 13.98
C ILE A 169 45.84 -3.65 14.71
N ARG A 170 46.20 -4.68 15.50
CA ARG A 170 47.47 -4.72 16.24
C ARG A 170 48.69 -4.72 15.33
N ASN A 171 48.57 -5.29 14.13
CA ASN A 171 49.68 -5.44 13.19
C ASN A 171 49.82 -4.26 12.23
N ALA A 172 48.82 -3.39 12.12
CA ALA A 172 48.85 -2.23 11.26
C ALA A 172 49.78 -1.13 11.79
N ASN A 173 50.39 -0.34 10.90
CA ASN A 173 51.06 0.92 11.26
C ASN A 173 50.39 2.15 10.62
N LEU A 174 49.47 1.92 9.68
CA LEU A 174 48.63 2.92 9.04
C LEU A 174 47.21 2.35 8.94
N ILE A 175 46.23 3.08 9.48
CA ILE A 175 44.81 2.77 9.40
C ILE A 175 44.07 3.93 8.76
N THR A 176 43.24 3.66 7.76
CA THR A 176 42.24 4.62 7.23
C THR A 176 40.84 4.19 7.66
N ILE A 177 39.99 5.17 7.98
CA ILE A 177 38.62 4.93 8.45
C ILE A 177 37.68 5.94 7.79
N SER A 178 36.73 5.47 6.98
CA SER A 178 35.53 6.26 6.59
C SER A 178 34.31 5.71 7.32
N ILE A 179 33.76 6.42 8.31
CA ILE A 179 32.59 5.94 9.05
C ILE A 179 31.77 7.10 9.63
N GLY A 180 30.45 6.93 9.69
CA GLY A 180 29.51 7.91 10.27
C GLY A 180 28.42 8.39 9.31
N PHE A 181 28.57 8.17 8.01
CA PHE A 181 27.56 8.56 7.03
C PHE A 181 26.24 7.78 7.18
N LYS A 182 26.33 6.48 7.46
CA LYS A 182 25.14 5.67 7.76
C LYS A 182 24.46 6.11 9.06
N ASP A 183 25.22 6.41 10.11
CA ASP A 183 24.67 6.96 11.36
C ASP A 183 23.95 8.28 11.12
N PHE A 184 24.51 9.15 10.28
CA PHE A 184 23.90 10.42 9.88
C PHE A 184 22.55 10.23 9.20
N LEU A 185 22.49 9.42 8.14
CA LEU A 185 21.24 9.16 7.40
C LEU A 185 20.18 8.42 8.24
N ASN A 186 20.59 7.44 9.06
CA ASN A 186 19.66 6.70 9.90
C ASN A 186 19.07 7.57 11.03
N THR A 187 19.82 8.57 11.50
CA THR A 187 19.38 9.42 12.62
C THR A 187 18.39 10.48 12.16
N PHE A 188 18.57 11.05 10.97
CA PHE A 188 17.74 12.15 10.47
C PHE A 188 16.71 11.65 9.45
N ASN A 189 15.54 11.25 9.97
CA ASN A 189 14.40 10.76 9.20
C ASN A 189 13.07 11.36 9.68
N SER A 190 11.96 11.07 9.00
CA SER A 190 10.63 11.60 9.37
C SER A 190 10.25 11.27 10.82
N THR A 191 10.53 10.05 11.29
CA THR A 191 10.26 9.62 12.67
C THR A 191 11.02 10.45 13.70
N PHE A 192 12.26 10.83 13.42
CA PHE A 192 13.02 11.75 14.28
C PHE A 192 12.28 13.07 14.43
N PHE A 193 11.78 13.66 13.34
CA PHE A 193 11.06 14.93 13.39
C PHE A 193 9.65 14.80 14.00
N ASP A 194 8.91 13.74 13.69
CA ASP A 194 7.58 13.46 14.25
C ASP A 194 7.65 13.24 15.77
N ASN A 195 8.68 12.54 16.26
CA ASN A 195 8.91 12.35 17.69
C ASN A 195 9.27 13.68 18.39
N VAL A 196 10.01 14.55 17.71
CA VAL A 196 10.35 15.88 18.24
C VAL A 196 9.11 16.77 18.33
N LEU A 197 8.16 16.65 17.40
CA LEU A 197 6.96 17.49 17.36
C LEU A 197 5.78 16.97 18.20
N SER A 198 5.61 15.65 18.28
CA SER A 198 4.57 15.02 19.12
C SER A 198 4.74 15.30 20.62
N GLY A 199 5.95 15.69 21.05
CA GLY A 199 6.25 16.04 22.44
C GLY A 199 5.95 17.48 22.86
N ASN A 200 5.64 18.42 21.95
CA ASN A 200 5.55 19.85 22.28
C ASN A 200 4.35 20.57 21.65
N THR A 201 3.38 20.96 22.49
CA THR A 201 2.29 21.88 22.11
C THR A 201 2.75 23.33 22.23
N SER A 202 3.06 23.95 21.07
CA SER A 202 3.24 25.40 20.86
C SER A 202 4.37 26.12 21.63
N GLN A 203 5.43 26.54 20.92
CA GLN A 203 5.74 27.95 20.60
C GLN A 203 7.19 28.23 20.11
N ASN A 204 8.09 27.25 20.03
CA ASN A 204 9.36 27.37 19.29
C ASN A 204 9.78 26.03 18.66
N SER A 205 9.19 25.69 17.51
CA SER A 205 9.51 24.46 16.75
C SER A 205 10.96 24.44 16.27
N TYR A 206 11.51 25.59 15.86
CA TYR A 206 12.89 25.73 15.39
C TYR A 206 13.93 25.38 16.45
N GLU A 207 13.88 26.03 17.63
CA GLU A 207 14.86 25.80 18.70
C GLU A 207 14.84 24.35 19.20
N THR A 208 13.65 23.76 19.28
CA THR A 208 13.48 22.35 19.70
C THR A 208 14.10 21.40 18.68
N ILE A 209 13.79 21.58 17.39
CA ILE A 209 14.33 20.74 16.32
C ILE A 209 15.85 20.93 16.22
N ALA A 210 16.35 22.16 16.21
CA ALA A 210 17.77 22.46 16.17
C ALA A 210 18.52 21.84 17.36
N THR A 211 17.95 21.89 18.58
CA THR A 211 18.56 21.28 19.77
C THR A 211 18.62 19.75 19.65
N ASN A 212 17.57 19.10 19.16
CA ASN A 212 17.57 17.65 18.95
C ASN A 212 18.54 17.25 17.85
N ILE A 213 18.66 18.05 16.78
CA ILE A 213 19.66 17.83 15.73
C ILE A 213 21.07 17.91 16.31
N ASN A 214 21.35 18.94 17.10
CA ASN A 214 22.64 19.09 17.78
C ASN A 214 22.93 17.89 18.71
N TYR A 215 21.92 17.41 19.43
CA TYR A 215 22.05 16.25 20.30
C TYR A 215 22.38 14.96 19.51
N ALA A 216 21.72 14.76 18.37
CA ALA A 216 22.04 13.65 17.46
C ALA A 216 23.50 13.68 16.99
N PHE A 217 24.02 14.84 16.57
CA PHE A 217 25.43 14.98 16.20
C PHE A 217 26.39 14.74 17.38
N VAL A 218 26.04 15.18 18.59
CA VAL A 218 26.81 14.86 19.81
C VAL A 218 26.89 13.35 20.04
N LYS A 219 25.81 12.60 19.78
CA LYS A 219 25.80 11.13 19.88
C LYS A 219 26.71 10.49 18.82
N ILE A 220 26.68 10.96 17.58
CA ILE A 220 27.58 10.51 16.51
C ILE A 220 29.04 10.74 16.92
N LYS A 221 29.39 11.94 17.39
CA LYS A 221 30.73 12.25 17.91
C LYS A 221 31.15 11.33 19.04
N HIS A 222 30.27 11.11 20.01
CA HIS A 222 30.54 10.25 21.16
C HIS A 222 30.88 8.82 20.73
N ASN A 223 30.08 8.26 19.82
CA ASN A 223 30.32 6.93 19.28
C ASN A 223 31.64 6.87 18.50
N LEU A 224 31.93 7.87 17.65
CA LEU A 224 33.19 7.90 16.90
C LEU A 224 34.42 7.97 17.81
N LYS A 225 34.37 8.79 18.87
CA LYS A 225 35.42 8.82 19.92
C LYS A 225 35.61 7.46 20.57
N ARG A 226 34.51 6.77 20.88
CA ARG A 226 34.55 5.43 21.48
C ARG A 226 35.19 4.43 20.54
N LEU A 227 34.82 4.43 19.26
CA LEU A 227 35.44 3.58 18.24
C LEU A 227 36.96 3.82 18.16
N ILE A 228 37.40 5.08 18.04
CA ILE A 228 38.83 5.41 17.98
C ILE A 228 39.56 4.99 19.26
N THR A 229 38.92 5.15 20.43
CA THR A 229 39.47 4.70 21.71
C THR A 229 39.70 3.19 21.72
N LEU A 230 38.74 2.39 21.24
CA LEU A 230 38.87 0.94 21.13
C LEU A 230 40.04 0.55 20.21
N ILE A 231 40.20 1.23 19.07
CA ILE A 231 41.31 1.00 18.14
C ILE A 231 42.65 1.35 18.79
N LYS A 232 42.78 2.54 19.42
CA LYS A 232 44.00 2.96 20.12
C LYS A 232 44.38 2.06 21.29
N ASN A 233 43.39 1.47 21.97
CA ASN A 233 43.65 0.48 23.03
C ASN A 233 44.24 -0.82 22.47
N ILE A 234 43.92 -1.19 21.23
CA ILE A 234 44.49 -2.36 20.56
C ILE A 234 45.89 -2.03 20.00
N ASN A 235 46.06 -0.84 19.43
CA ASN A 235 47.30 -0.38 18.83
C ASN A 235 47.50 1.14 19.04
N PRO A 236 48.28 1.57 20.05
CA PRO A 236 48.46 2.99 20.36
C PRO A 236 49.41 3.73 19.41
N GLU A 237 50.30 3.03 18.72
CA GLU A 237 51.38 3.61 17.88
C GLU A 237 51.01 3.72 16.40
N THR A 238 49.85 3.19 16.00
CA THR A 238 49.42 3.25 14.59
C THR A 238 48.97 4.66 14.21
N TYR A 239 49.31 5.10 12.99
CA TYR A 239 48.66 6.27 12.43
C TYR A 239 47.20 5.92 12.10
N ILE A 240 46.27 6.75 12.55
CA ILE A 240 44.84 6.65 12.25
C ILE A 240 44.44 7.89 11.45
N ASN A 241 43.88 7.67 10.27
CA ASN A 241 43.43 8.71 9.36
C ASN A 241 41.91 8.56 9.13
N LEU A 242 41.14 9.49 9.69
CA LEU A 242 39.71 9.62 9.42
C LEU A 242 39.54 10.29 8.06
N ILE A 243 38.86 9.60 7.14
CA ILE A 243 38.61 10.07 5.78
C ILE A 243 37.24 10.73 5.76
N GLY A 244 37.19 12.01 5.38
CA GLY A 244 35.95 12.76 5.21
C GLY A 244 35.15 12.30 4.00
N TYR A 245 33.87 12.67 3.96
CA TYR A 245 32.96 12.46 2.83
C TYR A 245 32.97 13.66 1.89
N TYR A 246 32.34 13.54 0.72
CA TYR A 246 32.25 14.65 -0.22
C TYR A 246 31.32 15.75 0.36
N ASN A 247 31.82 16.99 0.45
CA ASN A 247 31.09 18.09 1.11
C ASN A 247 29.86 18.54 0.32
N GLU A 248 29.92 18.50 -1.01
CA GLU A 248 28.89 19.06 -1.89
C GLU A 248 27.91 17.99 -2.38
N HIS A 249 27.41 17.16 -1.46
CA HIS A 249 26.25 16.31 -1.73
C HIS A 249 24.96 17.15 -1.74
N THR A 250 24.88 18.12 -2.67
CA THR A 250 23.78 19.07 -2.81
C THR A 250 22.41 18.40 -2.82
N LYS A 251 22.31 17.16 -3.31
CA LYS A 251 21.08 16.37 -3.35
C LYS A 251 20.68 15.77 -2.00
N ILE A 252 21.64 15.33 -1.19
CA ILE A 252 21.39 14.79 0.16
C ILE A 252 21.09 15.93 1.11
N ASP A 253 21.90 16.98 1.06
CA ASP A 253 21.69 18.19 1.84
C ASP A 253 20.32 18.80 1.50
N LYS A 254 19.94 18.83 0.22
CA LYS A 254 18.60 19.26 -0.21
C LYS A 254 17.49 18.32 0.24
N PHE A 255 17.64 16.99 0.13
CA PHE A 255 16.64 16.04 0.63
C PHE A 255 16.38 16.24 2.13
N LEU A 256 17.45 16.36 2.93
CA LEU A 256 17.34 16.60 4.37
C LEU A 256 16.73 17.97 4.66
N ASN A 257 17.06 18.99 3.87
CA ASN A 257 16.47 20.32 3.99
C ASN A 257 14.99 20.34 3.57
N ASP A 258 14.59 19.65 2.51
CA ASP A 258 13.19 19.56 2.08
C ASP A 258 12.36 18.73 3.08
N LEU A 259 12.94 17.67 3.65
CA LEU A 259 12.36 16.97 4.80
C LEU A 259 12.18 17.95 5.98
N LEU A 260 13.18 18.77 6.29
CA LEU A 260 13.11 19.77 7.34
C LEU A 260 12.04 20.85 7.06
N LYS A 261 11.81 21.24 5.79
CA LYS A 261 10.76 22.18 5.37
C LYS A 261 9.35 21.70 5.70
N ASN A 262 9.13 20.38 5.71
CA ASN A 262 7.84 19.81 6.12
C ASN A 262 7.52 20.10 7.60
N TYR A 263 8.54 20.43 8.39
CA TYR A 263 8.45 20.63 9.83
C TYR A 263 8.76 22.08 10.27
N LEU A 264 9.51 22.83 9.45
CA LEU A 264 9.96 24.19 9.71
C LEU A 264 9.81 25.07 8.47
N LEU A 265 9.15 26.21 8.62
CA LEU A 265 9.01 27.19 7.53
C LEU A 265 10.35 27.83 7.15
N GLU A 266 11.22 28.06 8.14
CA GLU A 266 12.56 28.64 7.97
C GLU A 266 13.56 27.90 8.86
N PHE A 267 14.78 27.69 8.34
CA PHE A 267 15.89 27.09 9.07
C PHE A 267 17.23 27.47 8.43
N GLU A 268 18.31 27.32 9.21
CA GLU A 268 19.67 27.52 8.72
C GLU A 268 20.03 26.50 7.63
N PRO A 269 20.45 26.92 6.41
CA PRO A 269 20.67 26.02 5.26
C PRO A 269 21.67 24.88 5.48
N ASN A 270 22.53 24.99 6.51
CA ASN A 270 23.56 24.03 6.86
C ASN A 270 23.27 23.27 8.17
N LEU A 271 22.05 23.38 8.71
CA LEU A 271 21.68 22.70 9.95
C LEU A 271 21.81 21.17 9.80
N LEU A 272 21.48 20.64 8.63
CA LEU A 272 21.63 19.23 8.24
C LEU A 272 22.40 19.13 6.91
N SER A 273 23.71 18.92 6.99
CA SER A 273 24.55 18.74 5.80
C SER A 273 25.68 17.74 6.01
N VAL A 274 26.18 17.18 4.92
CA VAL A 274 27.37 16.31 4.94
C VAL A 274 28.63 17.10 5.33
N SER A 275 28.71 18.38 4.94
CA SER A 275 29.75 19.30 5.39
C SER A 275 29.80 19.38 6.92
N ARG A 276 28.63 19.53 7.56
CA ARG A 276 28.53 19.51 9.02
C ARG A 276 28.99 18.19 9.61
N LEU A 277 28.61 17.04 9.03
CA LEU A 277 29.13 15.74 9.47
C LEU A 277 30.66 15.68 9.43
N ASN A 278 31.29 16.18 8.37
CA ASN A 278 32.74 16.24 8.24
C ASN A 278 33.39 17.13 9.31
N ASP A 279 32.77 18.27 9.66
CA ASP A 279 33.23 19.11 10.77
C ASP A 279 33.20 18.37 12.10
N GLU A 280 32.15 17.59 12.37
CA GLU A 280 32.04 16.77 13.58
C GLU A 280 33.12 15.67 13.61
N ILE A 281 33.41 15.02 12.47
CA ILE A 281 34.49 14.03 12.34
C ILE A 281 35.86 14.68 12.56
N LYS A 282 36.09 15.87 12.00
CA LYS A 282 37.33 16.65 12.17
C LYS A 282 37.52 17.08 13.62
N GLU A 283 36.47 17.50 14.31
CA GLU A 283 36.53 17.84 15.73
C GLU A 283 36.93 16.61 16.57
N VAL A 284 36.35 15.44 16.28
CA VAL A 284 36.72 14.18 16.94
C VAL A 284 38.18 13.82 16.65
N SER A 285 38.66 14.04 15.42
CA SER A 285 40.05 13.74 15.07
C SER A 285 41.03 14.56 15.91
N GLN A 286 40.76 15.86 16.08
CA GLN A 286 41.57 16.77 16.88
C GLN A 286 41.57 16.36 18.35
N GLN A 287 40.40 16.06 18.92
CA GLN A 287 40.25 15.68 20.31
C GLN A 287 40.91 14.32 20.62
N MET A 288 40.90 13.40 19.65
CA MET A 288 41.49 12.08 19.81
C MET A 288 42.96 12.04 19.37
N GLY A 289 43.57 13.13 18.92
CA GLY A 289 44.96 13.14 18.43
C GLY A 289 45.18 12.19 17.25
N VAL A 290 44.22 12.13 16.32
CA VAL A 290 44.30 11.38 15.07
C VAL A 290 44.12 12.34 13.89
N ASN A 291 44.45 11.89 12.68
CA ASN A 291 44.42 12.75 11.52
C ASN A 291 43.02 12.76 10.87
N PHE A 292 42.62 13.91 10.33
CA PHE A 292 41.46 14.02 9.44
C PHE A 292 41.94 14.44 8.06
N ILE A 293 41.50 13.74 7.04
CA ILE A 293 41.86 14.01 5.64
C ILE A 293 40.57 14.18 4.87
N ASN A 294 40.39 15.36 4.26
CA ASN A 294 39.39 15.55 3.23
C ASN A 294 40.05 15.27 1.87
N PRO A 295 39.71 14.17 1.17
CA PRO A 295 40.32 13.85 -0.12
C PRO A 295 39.66 14.55 -1.32
N PHE A 296 38.70 15.46 -1.11
CA PHE A 296 37.88 16.08 -2.15
C PHE A 296 38.19 17.56 -2.42
N PHE A 297 39.48 17.95 -2.44
CA PHE A 297 39.89 19.38 -2.50
C PHE A 297 40.17 19.92 -3.92
N GLU A 298 40.01 19.13 -4.98
CA GLU A 298 40.28 19.56 -6.35
C GLU A 298 39.03 20.12 -7.06
N LYS A 299 39.18 21.13 -7.91
CA LYS A 299 38.08 21.73 -8.70
C LYS A 299 37.37 20.75 -9.65
N SER A 300 37.95 19.57 -9.92
CA SER A 300 37.35 18.55 -10.80
C SER A 300 36.08 17.93 -10.22
N TRP A 301 35.81 18.12 -8.93
CA TRP A 301 34.55 17.71 -8.29
C TRP A 301 33.40 18.72 -8.53
N ASP A 302 33.69 20.00 -8.80
CA ASP A 302 32.73 21.12 -8.79
C ASP A 302 31.96 21.32 -10.12
N GLY A 303 32.28 20.56 -11.19
CA GLY A 303 31.92 20.96 -12.57
C GLY A 303 30.92 20.09 -13.32
N LYS A 304 31.04 18.76 -13.28
CA LYS A 304 30.16 17.77 -13.92
C LYS A 304 30.35 16.43 -13.22
N SER A 305 29.43 16.05 -12.33
CA SER A 305 29.53 14.89 -11.43
C SER A 305 29.50 13.50 -12.10
N ASP A 306 29.20 13.44 -13.41
CA ASP A 306 28.88 12.19 -14.12
C ASP A 306 29.97 11.10 -14.15
N PRO A 307 31.30 11.36 -14.17
CA PRO A 307 32.29 10.29 -14.21
C PRO A 307 32.77 9.81 -12.82
N PHE A 308 32.30 10.43 -11.74
CA PHE A 308 32.79 10.15 -10.39
C PHE A 308 31.75 9.49 -9.47
N PHE A 309 30.47 9.69 -9.73
CA PHE A 309 29.35 9.02 -9.04
C PHE A 309 28.35 8.54 -10.08
N ASP A 310 27.88 7.29 -9.98
CA ASP A 310 27.21 6.62 -11.10
C ASP A 310 25.73 7.00 -11.29
N THR A 311 25.10 7.63 -10.31
CA THR A 311 23.71 8.09 -10.48
C THR A 311 23.40 9.23 -9.52
N ASN A 312 22.32 9.95 -9.83
CA ASN A 312 21.93 11.15 -9.10
C ASN A 312 21.55 10.93 -7.62
N LEU A 313 21.57 9.72 -7.09
CA LEU A 313 21.27 9.43 -5.68
C LEU A 313 22.25 8.52 -4.98
N ASP A 314 23.27 8.04 -5.69
CA ASP A 314 24.26 7.19 -5.07
C ASP A 314 25.56 7.94 -4.80
N PHE A 315 25.91 7.96 -3.53
CA PHE A 315 27.07 8.64 -2.95
C PHE A 315 28.32 7.76 -2.95
N ARG A 316 28.25 6.55 -3.50
CA ARG A 316 29.40 5.65 -3.64
C ARG A 316 30.26 6.09 -4.83
N PRO A 317 31.56 6.35 -4.62
CA PRO A 317 32.44 6.73 -5.72
C PRO A 317 32.58 5.59 -6.73
N GLN A 318 32.55 5.93 -8.02
CA GLN A 318 32.95 5.02 -9.10
C GLN A 318 34.47 4.72 -9.04
N ILE A 319 34.94 3.80 -9.89
CA ILE A 319 36.35 3.38 -9.93
C ILE A 319 37.30 4.58 -10.12
N LYS A 320 36.97 5.50 -11.03
CA LYS A 320 37.78 6.72 -11.28
C LYS A 320 37.79 7.66 -10.09
N ALA A 321 36.68 7.79 -9.37
CA ALA A 321 36.61 8.58 -8.15
C ALA A 321 37.42 7.95 -7.01
N ASN A 322 37.38 6.62 -6.86
CA ASN A 322 38.23 5.90 -5.92
C ASN A 322 39.72 6.11 -6.22
N LYS A 323 40.10 6.14 -7.50
CA LYS A 323 41.46 6.46 -7.95
C LYS A 323 41.87 7.88 -7.56
N GLN A 324 40.97 8.86 -7.70
CA GLN A 324 41.24 10.25 -7.34
C GLN A 324 41.33 10.46 -5.82
N ILE A 325 40.42 9.84 -5.05
CA ILE A 325 40.49 9.84 -3.58
C ILE A 325 41.86 9.30 -3.13
N ALA A 326 42.33 8.21 -3.74
CA ALA A 326 43.63 7.63 -3.44
C ALA A 326 44.81 8.54 -3.84
N GLN A 327 44.71 9.24 -4.97
CA GLN A 327 45.73 10.21 -5.43
C GLN A 327 45.82 11.39 -4.45
N ASN A 328 44.69 11.91 -4.01
CA ASN A 328 44.62 13.01 -3.04
C ASN A 328 45.10 12.56 -1.64
N LEU A 329 44.85 11.30 -1.28
CA LEU A 329 45.34 10.71 -0.05
C LEU A 329 46.87 10.53 -0.05
N ILE A 330 47.46 10.02 -1.14
CA ILE A 330 48.92 9.87 -1.24
C ILE A 330 49.62 11.24 -1.26
N ILE A 331 49.04 12.24 -1.92
CA ILE A 331 49.50 13.64 -1.90
C ILE A 331 49.53 14.18 -0.46
N SER A 332 48.45 13.98 0.29
CA SER A 332 48.33 14.49 1.66
C SER A 332 49.33 13.82 2.61
N LEU A 333 49.50 12.50 2.49
CA LEU A 333 50.30 11.73 3.44
C LEU A 333 51.79 11.65 3.11
N ALA A 334 52.20 11.81 1.85
CA ALA A 334 53.59 11.59 1.42
C ALA A 334 54.36 12.87 1.09
N LEU A 335 53.70 13.95 0.64
CA LEU A 335 54.42 15.16 0.27
C LEU A 335 54.95 15.91 1.48
N SER A 336 56.19 16.37 1.39
CA SER A 336 56.80 17.19 2.44
C SER A 336 56.43 18.67 2.31
N PRO A 337 56.00 19.34 3.40
CA PRO A 337 55.69 20.78 3.40
C PRO A 337 56.92 21.67 3.24
N LYS A 338 58.08 21.19 3.71
CA LYS A 338 59.32 21.97 3.80
C LYS A 338 59.97 22.24 2.43
N SER A 339 59.65 21.43 1.42
CA SER A 339 60.14 21.58 0.04
C SER A 339 59.28 22.52 -0.81
N LEU A 340 57.98 22.67 -0.50
CA LEU A 340 57.07 23.58 -1.21
C LEU A 340 57.40 25.06 -0.95
N ASN A 341 57.83 25.38 0.28
CA ASN A 341 58.18 26.76 0.68
C ASN A 341 59.58 27.25 0.23
N LYS A 342 60.42 26.40 -0.36
CA LYS A 342 61.80 26.77 -0.78
C LYS A 342 61.94 27.20 -2.24
N SER A 343 60.87 27.11 -3.04
CA SER A 343 60.87 27.55 -4.44
C SER A 343 60.51 29.04 -4.53
N THR A 344 61.49 29.93 -4.30
CA THR A 344 61.38 31.37 -4.61
C THR A 344 61.85 31.71 -6.03
N LYS A 345 62.21 30.71 -6.84
CA LYS A 345 62.40 30.85 -8.29
C LYS A 345 61.42 29.89 -8.96
N ARG A 346 60.32 30.45 -9.45
CA ARG A 346 59.42 29.77 -10.40
C ARG A 346 60.21 29.57 -11.69
N ASP A 347 60.70 28.36 -11.93
CA ASP A 347 61.06 27.94 -13.29
C ASP A 347 59.74 27.63 -14.03
N GLU A 348 59.59 28.16 -15.24
CA GLU A 348 58.40 27.97 -16.09
C GLU A 348 58.19 26.49 -16.52
N ASN A 349 59.14 25.61 -16.24
CA ASN A 349 59.08 24.18 -16.55
C ASN A 349 58.53 23.29 -15.42
N ASP A 350 58.22 23.84 -14.24
CA ASP A 350 57.68 23.09 -13.10
C ASP A 350 56.13 23.15 -13.04
N GLU A 351 55.45 22.86 -14.17
CA GLU A 351 53.98 22.79 -14.24
C GLU A 351 53.36 21.83 -13.20
N ILE A 352 54.11 20.80 -12.79
CA ILE A 352 53.70 19.79 -11.80
C ILE A 352 53.48 20.38 -10.40
N LEU A 353 54.17 21.47 -10.03
CA LEU A 353 54.09 22.11 -8.70
C LEU A 353 53.09 23.28 -8.65
N LEU A 354 52.55 23.70 -9.81
CA LEU A 354 51.60 24.82 -9.93
C LEU A 354 50.13 24.40 -9.78
N THR A 355 49.84 23.10 -9.70
CA THR A 355 48.53 22.58 -9.33
C THR A 355 48.23 22.99 -7.89
N ASN A 356 47.05 23.58 -7.63
CA ASN A 356 46.67 24.22 -6.36
C ASN A 356 46.67 23.22 -5.17
N PHE A 357 47.84 22.92 -4.61
CA PHE A 357 47.95 22.27 -3.31
C PHE A 357 47.52 23.29 -2.25
N SER A 358 46.25 23.27 -1.87
CA SER A 358 45.77 24.13 -0.80
C SER A 358 46.58 23.85 0.47
N ALA A 359 47.09 24.92 1.09
CA ALA A 359 48.06 24.86 2.19
C ALA A 359 47.55 24.15 3.47
N ASN A 360 46.28 23.75 3.52
CA ASN A 360 45.61 23.24 4.72
C ASN A 360 45.84 21.75 5.02
N ASN A 361 46.40 20.95 4.09
CA ASN A 361 46.61 19.50 4.30
C ASN A 361 48.09 19.10 4.49
N LEU A 362 49.03 20.05 4.43
CA LEU A 362 50.46 19.76 4.43
C LEU A 362 50.99 19.31 5.82
N ASP A 363 50.30 19.60 6.92
CA ASP A 363 50.70 19.14 8.27
C ASP A 363 50.40 17.65 8.55
N SER A 364 49.99 16.90 7.51
CA SER A 364 49.59 15.50 7.60
C SER A 364 50.62 14.49 7.09
N GLN A 365 51.85 14.91 6.76
CA GLN A 365 52.90 14.01 6.29
C GLN A 365 53.16 12.87 7.31
N GLN A 366 52.97 11.64 6.86
CA GLN A 366 53.20 10.41 7.64
C GLN A 366 54.14 9.45 6.90
N LEU A 367 54.39 9.67 5.60
CA LEU A 367 55.12 8.76 4.73
C LEU A 367 56.40 9.43 4.21
N ASP A 368 57.45 8.62 4.06
CA ASP A 368 58.74 8.99 3.46
C ASP A 368 59.05 8.04 2.30
N PHE A 369 58.44 8.32 1.15
CA PHE A 369 58.58 7.51 -0.07
C PHE A 369 59.48 8.14 -1.15
N GLY A 370 60.12 9.26 -0.85
CA GLY A 370 60.97 9.99 -1.79
C GLY A 370 60.72 11.49 -1.77
N SER A 371 61.36 12.19 -2.71
CA SER A 371 61.14 13.63 -2.90
C SER A 371 59.75 13.90 -3.49
N ASN A 372 59.22 15.10 -3.25
CA ASN A 372 57.91 15.51 -3.80
C ASN A 372 57.86 15.33 -5.33
N LYS A 373 58.97 15.59 -6.04
CA LYS A 373 59.06 15.42 -7.49
C LYS A 373 58.89 13.96 -7.91
N GLU A 374 59.61 13.04 -7.27
CA GLU A 374 59.53 11.59 -7.57
C GLU A 374 58.12 11.04 -7.29
N ILE A 375 57.49 11.51 -6.21
CA ILE A 375 56.11 11.13 -5.87
C ILE A 375 55.15 11.62 -6.97
N LEU A 376 55.23 12.90 -7.35
CA LEU A 376 54.33 13.51 -8.33
C LEU A 376 54.52 12.93 -9.74
N GLU A 377 55.74 12.63 -10.18
CA GLU A 377 56.01 11.97 -11.46
C GLU A 377 55.36 10.58 -11.58
N LYS A 378 55.12 9.90 -10.45
CA LYS A 378 54.48 8.56 -10.41
C LYS A 378 52.96 8.59 -10.36
N ILE A 379 52.37 9.75 -10.08
CA ILE A 379 50.92 9.93 -9.94
C ILE A 379 50.37 11.03 -10.88
N THR A 380 51.13 11.40 -11.91
CA THR A 380 50.73 12.35 -12.97
C THR A 380 50.97 11.73 -14.35
N VAL A 381 50.24 12.20 -15.36
CA VAL A 381 50.51 11.89 -16.77
C VAL A 381 50.62 13.19 -17.55
N ASN A 382 51.73 13.35 -18.29
CA ASN A 382 52.09 14.61 -18.95
C ASN A 382 52.04 15.80 -17.97
N GLY A 383 52.46 15.57 -16.73
CA GLY A 383 52.45 16.57 -15.65
C GLY A 383 51.08 16.89 -15.04
N SER A 384 50.00 16.23 -15.49
CA SER A 384 48.63 16.47 -15.01
C SER A 384 48.13 15.35 -14.07
N LEU A 385 47.65 15.74 -12.89
CA LEU A 385 46.95 14.86 -11.94
C LEU A 385 45.64 14.34 -12.54
N GLN A 386 44.90 15.20 -13.24
CA GLN A 386 43.62 14.84 -13.86
C GLN A 386 43.79 13.83 -15.00
N ASN A 387 44.84 13.97 -15.81
CA ASN A 387 45.11 13.02 -16.90
C ASN A 387 45.41 11.63 -16.33
N PHE A 388 46.15 11.57 -15.22
CA PHE A 388 46.41 10.30 -14.53
C PHE A 388 45.12 9.62 -14.06
N ILE A 389 44.12 10.38 -13.59
CA ILE A 389 42.81 9.82 -13.22
C ILE A 389 42.08 9.28 -14.46
N ASN A 390 41.99 10.08 -15.51
CA ASN A 390 41.22 9.75 -16.71
C ASN A 390 41.78 8.52 -17.46
N GLU A 391 43.10 8.33 -17.48
CA GLU A 391 43.72 7.18 -18.15
C GLU A 391 43.41 5.86 -17.43
N ASN A 392 43.10 4.82 -18.19
CA ASN A 392 42.95 3.46 -17.67
C ASN A 392 44.33 2.88 -17.34
N SER A 393 44.48 2.36 -16.12
CA SER A 393 45.71 1.67 -15.73
C SER A 393 45.58 0.15 -15.90
N SER A 394 46.69 -0.53 -16.14
CA SER A 394 46.72 -2.01 -16.14
C SER A 394 46.29 -2.59 -14.79
N PHE A 395 46.47 -1.85 -13.70
CA PHE A 395 45.94 -2.19 -12.38
C PHE A 395 44.41 -2.15 -12.32
N GLU A 396 43.78 -1.12 -12.89
CA GLU A 396 42.32 -1.01 -13.02
C GLU A 396 41.75 -2.18 -13.81
N GLU A 397 42.24 -2.40 -15.03
CA GLU A 397 41.73 -3.45 -15.92
C GLU A 397 41.88 -4.84 -15.29
N LYS A 398 43.03 -5.11 -14.67
CA LYS A 398 43.27 -6.37 -13.95
C LYS A 398 42.35 -6.50 -12.74
N SER A 399 42.19 -5.45 -11.93
CA SER A 399 41.36 -5.51 -10.71
C SER A 399 39.87 -5.64 -11.02
N ILE A 400 39.37 -5.04 -12.11
CA ILE A 400 38.02 -5.24 -12.61
C ILE A 400 37.86 -6.69 -13.08
N LYS A 401 38.79 -7.19 -13.91
CA LYS A 401 38.75 -8.59 -14.35
C LYS A 401 38.78 -9.57 -13.17
N ASP A 402 39.64 -9.32 -12.19
CA ASP A 402 39.77 -10.12 -10.98
C ASP A 402 38.56 -9.99 -10.04
N LEU A 403 37.68 -9.01 -10.23
CA LEU A 403 36.41 -8.89 -9.49
C LEU A 403 35.41 -9.95 -9.97
N HIS A 404 35.43 -10.31 -11.26
CA HIS A 404 34.42 -11.15 -11.92
C HIS A 404 34.82 -12.64 -12.08
N THR A 405 35.98 -13.08 -11.57
CA THR A 405 36.55 -14.40 -11.90
C THR A 405 36.09 -15.59 -11.04
N ILE A 406 35.32 -15.40 -9.96
CA ILE A 406 34.67 -16.52 -9.27
C ILE A 406 33.26 -16.73 -9.84
N SER A 407 33.10 -17.79 -10.63
CA SER A 407 31.81 -18.46 -10.79
C SER A 407 31.48 -19.11 -9.45
N PHE A 408 30.65 -18.44 -8.67
CA PHE A 408 30.12 -19.05 -7.45
C PHE A 408 29.34 -20.30 -7.87
N GLN A 409 29.71 -21.49 -7.36
CA GLN A 409 28.80 -22.64 -7.35
C GLN A 409 27.57 -22.16 -6.59
N GLN A 410 26.49 -21.83 -7.31
CA GLN A 410 25.27 -21.27 -6.73
C GLN A 410 24.99 -21.96 -5.39
N PRO A 411 25.04 -21.23 -4.26
CA PRO A 411 24.38 -21.78 -3.10
C PRO A 411 22.90 -21.74 -3.47
N GLU A 412 22.20 -22.87 -3.30
CA GLU A 412 20.76 -23.00 -3.54
C GLU A 412 20.05 -21.69 -3.19
N SER A 413 19.54 -21.00 -4.23
CA SER A 413 18.80 -19.73 -4.22
C SER A 413 19.47 -18.57 -3.43
N ALA A 414 19.87 -17.53 -4.16
CA ALA A 414 20.14 -16.21 -3.57
C ALA A 414 18.92 -15.77 -2.74
N ASN A 415 19.14 -15.38 -1.48
CA ASN A 415 18.07 -14.90 -0.63
C ASN A 415 17.83 -13.41 -0.94
N TYR A 416 16.91 -13.11 -1.85
CA TYR A 416 16.56 -11.74 -2.24
C TYR A 416 15.91 -10.94 -1.11
N ALA A 417 15.63 -11.57 0.04
CA ALA A 417 15.32 -10.88 1.28
C ALA A 417 16.37 -9.81 1.62
N SER A 418 17.67 -10.01 1.34
CA SER A 418 18.69 -8.98 1.62
C SER A 418 18.55 -7.76 0.71
N ALA A 419 18.21 -7.95 -0.57
CA ALA A 419 17.97 -6.85 -1.50
C ALA A 419 16.68 -6.09 -1.15
N LEU A 420 15.62 -6.81 -0.78
CA LEU A 420 14.39 -6.20 -0.25
C LEU A 420 14.62 -5.51 1.09
N THR A 421 15.50 -6.03 1.95
CA THR A 421 15.89 -5.39 3.22
C THR A 421 16.67 -4.10 2.97
N GLN A 422 17.51 -4.06 1.94
CA GLN A 422 18.19 -2.83 1.52
C GLN A 422 17.20 -1.79 0.96
N PHE A 423 16.21 -2.24 0.16
CA PHE A 423 15.13 -1.39 -0.33
C PHE A 423 14.26 -0.86 0.82
N VAL A 424 13.86 -1.72 1.76
CA VAL A 424 13.18 -1.35 3.00
C VAL A 424 14.03 -0.34 3.77
N GLY A 425 15.31 -0.60 3.97
CA GLY A 425 16.25 0.28 4.69
C GLY A 425 16.41 1.68 4.06
N PHE A 426 16.13 1.82 2.76
CA PHE A 426 16.09 3.12 2.08
C PHE A 426 14.81 3.91 2.40
N PHE A 427 13.69 3.22 2.61
CA PHE A 427 12.38 3.83 2.93
C PHE A 427 12.00 3.71 4.42
N ASP A 428 12.81 3.04 5.24
CA ASP A 428 12.49 2.71 6.64
C ASP A 428 12.38 3.96 7.52
N SER A 429 12.92 5.06 7.02
CA SER A 429 12.79 6.41 7.53
C SER A 429 11.36 6.97 7.52
N GLU A 430 10.38 6.35 6.84
CA GLU A 430 9.06 6.95 6.56
C GLU A 430 7.85 6.30 7.25
N GLN A 431 8.00 5.23 8.06
CA GLN A 431 6.85 4.46 8.62
C GLN A 431 5.68 4.30 7.63
N SER A 432 5.96 4.03 6.35
CA SER A 432 4.90 3.92 5.36
C SER A 432 4.26 2.54 5.43
N ASP A 433 2.95 2.45 5.16
CA ASP A 433 2.25 1.16 5.02
C ASP A 433 2.95 0.27 3.97
N ILE A 434 3.62 0.85 2.97
CA ILE A 434 4.40 0.13 1.95
C ILE A 434 5.66 -0.52 2.54
N VAL A 435 6.39 0.19 3.41
CA VAL A 435 7.57 -0.36 4.10
C VAL A 435 7.16 -1.54 4.99
N ASN A 436 6.05 -1.40 5.72
CA ASN A 436 5.50 -2.48 6.54
C ASN A 436 5.09 -3.69 5.69
N VAL A 437 4.51 -3.48 4.50
CA VAL A 437 4.22 -4.55 3.54
C VAL A 437 5.49 -5.29 3.14
N PHE A 438 6.56 -4.59 2.76
CA PHE A 438 7.82 -5.23 2.40
C PHE A 438 8.46 -5.97 3.58
N LYS A 439 8.43 -5.42 4.79
CA LYS A 439 8.90 -6.10 6.02
C LYS A 439 8.14 -7.40 6.28
N ASP A 440 6.82 -7.38 6.18
CA ASP A 440 5.98 -8.58 6.38
C ASP A 440 6.22 -9.63 5.29
N LEU A 441 6.41 -9.21 4.04
CA LEU A 441 6.78 -10.11 2.94
C LEU A 441 8.14 -10.76 3.16
N ILE A 442 9.14 -9.98 3.59
CA ILE A 442 10.45 -10.51 3.95
C ILE A 442 10.30 -11.51 5.11
N ASN A 443 9.64 -11.14 6.19
CA ASN A 443 9.46 -12.03 7.35
C ASN A 443 8.75 -13.34 6.98
N THR A 444 7.76 -13.29 6.10
CA THR A 444 6.96 -14.45 5.74
C THR A 444 7.65 -15.37 4.72
N PHE A 445 8.40 -14.80 3.77
CA PHE A 445 8.94 -15.57 2.64
C PHE A 445 10.48 -15.67 2.60
N SER A 446 11.22 -15.06 3.53
CA SER A 446 12.69 -15.14 3.60
C SER A 446 13.24 -16.39 4.28
N ASN A 447 12.39 -17.19 4.92
CA ASN A 447 12.80 -18.43 5.56
C ASN A 447 12.81 -19.58 4.54
N ARG A 448 13.97 -20.21 4.33
CA ARG A 448 14.17 -21.36 3.42
C ARG A 448 13.25 -22.55 3.70
N SER A 449 12.76 -22.70 4.93
CA SER A 449 11.81 -23.77 5.28
C SER A 449 10.38 -23.50 4.82
N GLN A 450 10.07 -22.31 4.28
CA GLN A 450 8.72 -21.95 3.85
C GLN A 450 8.42 -22.53 2.46
N PRO A 451 7.23 -23.12 2.23
CA PRO A 451 6.87 -23.76 0.96
C PRO A 451 6.94 -22.86 -0.27
N ASN A 452 6.80 -21.53 -0.09
CA ASN A 452 6.84 -20.55 -1.17
C ASN A 452 8.18 -19.82 -1.29
N PHE A 453 9.20 -20.16 -0.51
CA PHE A 453 10.50 -19.46 -0.48
C PHE A 453 11.15 -19.41 -1.87
N GLU A 454 11.22 -20.55 -2.55
CA GLU A 454 11.82 -20.67 -3.89
C GLU A 454 11.07 -19.80 -4.91
N ALA A 455 9.74 -19.92 -4.95
CA ALA A 455 8.91 -19.14 -5.88
C ALA A 455 8.99 -17.64 -5.60
N PHE A 456 8.96 -17.23 -4.33
CA PHE A 456 9.06 -15.84 -3.94
C PHE A 456 10.40 -15.24 -4.38
N ASN A 457 11.52 -15.90 -4.10
CA ASN A 457 12.84 -15.40 -4.47
C ASN A 457 13.00 -15.25 -5.99
N ASN A 458 12.56 -16.23 -6.77
CA ASN A 458 12.66 -16.15 -8.23
C ASN A 458 11.76 -15.05 -8.82
N VAL A 459 10.55 -14.84 -8.28
CA VAL A 459 9.67 -13.75 -8.74
C VAL A 459 10.22 -12.38 -8.33
N VAL A 460 10.76 -12.26 -7.12
CA VAL A 460 11.42 -11.01 -6.65
C VAL A 460 12.64 -10.69 -7.50
N GLU A 461 13.44 -11.70 -7.88
CA GLU A 461 14.57 -11.51 -8.80
C GLU A 461 14.11 -10.88 -10.11
N VAL A 462 13.02 -11.37 -10.70
CA VAL A 462 12.46 -10.82 -11.94
C VAL A 462 12.01 -9.38 -11.72
N ILE A 463 11.34 -9.07 -10.61
CA ILE A 463 10.95 -7.71 -10.27
C ILE A 463 12.17 -6.80 -10.16
N LEU A 464 13.22 -7.20 -9.45
CA LEU A 464 14.42 -6.37 -9.26
C LEU A 464 15.21 -6.14 -10.56
N LYS A 465 15.13 -7.07 -11.52
CA LYS A 465 15.74 -6.96 -12.84
C LYS A 465 14.85 -6.26 -13.87
N SER A 466 13.61 -5.92 -13.52
CA SER A 466 12.63 -5.38 -14.44
C SER A 466 12.89 -3.93 -14.85
N ASP A 467 12.35 -3.56 -16.01
CA ASP A 467 12.30 -2.16 -16.43
C ASP A 467 11.47 -1.33 -15.45
N PHE A 468 10.46 -1.93 -14.81
CA PHE A 468 9.69 -1.28 -13.76
C PHE A 468 10.57 -0.82 -12.59
N PHE A 469 11.43 -1.71 -12.07
CA PHE A 469 12.29 -1.37 -10.93
C PHE A 469 13.37 -0.37 -11.36
N THR A 470 13.94 -0.56 -12.55
CA THR A 470 14.86 0.40 -13.15
C THR A 470 14.22 1.79 -13.27
N ASN A 471 13.01 1.90 -13.82
CA ASN A 471 12.26 3.14 -13.94
C ASN A 471 11.88 3.73 -12.58
N LEU A 472 11.49 2.91 -11.61
CA LEU A 472 11.22 3.36 -10.24
C LEU A 472 12.44 4.04 -9.63
N THR A 473 13.63 3.43 -9.76
CA THR A 473 14.88 4.03 -9.28
C THR A 473 15.24 5.29 -10.06
N GLN A 474 15.06 5.30 -11.39
CA GLN A 474 15.29 6.48 -12.22
C GLN A 474 14.32 7.62 -11.92
N TYR A 475 13.04 7.35 -11.65
CA TYR A 475 12.08 8.37 -11.27
C TYR A 475 12.37 8.91 -9.87
N ALA A 476 12.77 8.07 -8.93
CA ALA A 476 13.24 8.54 -7.63
C ALA A 476 14.46 9.46 -7.82
N GLN A 477 15.39 9.07 -8.68
CA GLN A 477 16.54 9.90 -9.06
C GLN A 477 16.14 11.19 -9.76
N GLN A 478 15.14 11.18 -10.65
CA GLN A 478 14.64 12.36 -11.34
C GLN A 478 13.92 13.33 -10.41
N PHE A 479 13.10 12.84 -9.48
CA PHE A 479 12.48 13.67 -8.44
C PHE A 479 13.56 14.44 -7.66
N ILE A 480 14.63 13.72 -7.31
CA ILE A 480 15.72 14.27 -6.54
C ILE A 480 16.65 15.17 -7.40
N ALA A 481 16.74 14.92 -8.71
CA ALA A 481 17.48 15.78 -9.64
C ALA A 481 16.72 17.06 -10.03
N ASN A 482 15.42 16.99 -10.30
CA ASN A 482 14.60 18.11 -10.76
C ASN A 482 14.17 19.04 -9.62
N SER A 483 14.11 18.54 -8.39
CA SER A 483 14.02 19.42 -7.24
C SER A 483 15.26 20.31 -7.16
N ALA A 484 16.47 19.85 -7.54
CA ALA A 484 17.72 20.61 -7.47
C ALA A 484 17.80 21.83 -8.42
N THR A 485 17.13 21.83 -9.57
CA THR A 485 17.25 22.89 -10.61
C THR A 485 16.42 24.15 -10.36
N GLN A 486 15.42 24.14 -9.48
CA GLN A 486 14.56 25.31 -9.25
C GLN A 486 15.21 26.47 -8.46
N ASN A 487 16.41 26.29 -7.90
CA ASN A 487 17.08 27.31 -7.09
C ASN A 487 18.13 28.15 -7.86
N VAL A 488 18.41 27.85 -9.13
CA VAL A 488 19.48 28.54 -9.88
C VAL A 488 18.95 29.74 -10.70
N GLU A 489 17.66 29.78 -11.05
CA GLU A 489 17.12 30.87 -11.89
C GLU A 489 16.41 32.00 -11.12
N GLN A 490 16.29 31.93 -9.78
CA GLN A 490 15.62 33.00 -9.00
C GLN A 490 16.53 34.12 -8.47
N ASN A 491 17.83 34.13 -8.78
CA ASN A 491 18.76 35.18 -8.32
C ASN A 491 19.37 36.04 -9.44
N GLU A 492 18.88 35.96 -10.68
CA GLU A 492 19.27 36.89 -11.75
C GLU A 492 18.04 37.39 -12.53
N SER A 493 17.27 38.30 -11.93
CA SER A 493 16.47 39.31 -12.65
C SER A 493 15.69 40.23 -11.69
N ASP A 494 16.39 40.85 -10.74
CA ASP A 494 15.90 42.10 -10.14
C ASP A 494 16.57 43.27 -10.88
N ASP A 495 15.89 43.75 -11.93
CA ASP A 495 15.90 45.15 -12.36
C ASP A 495 14.87 45.33 -13.50
N ASN A 496 13.62 45.64 -13.13
CA ASN A 496 12.87 46.81 -13.64
C ASN A 496 11.35 46.73 -13.35
N LEU A 497 10.91 47.69 -12.52
CA LEU A 497 9.72 48.55 -12.66
C LEU A 497 8.31 47.95 -12.58
N ASP A 498 7.66 48.25 -11.43
CA ASP A 498 6.32 48.82 -11.25
C ASP A 498 5.29 48.66 -12.40
N GLN A 499 4.20 47.92 -12.16
CA GLN A 499 2.85 48.49 -12.00
C GLN A 499 1.74 47.42 -11.91
N GLU A 500 0.73 47.78 -11.11
CA GLU A 500 -0.66 47.29 -11.08
C GLU A 500 -1.01 46.03 -10.27
N SER A 501 -1.27 46.32 -9.00
CA SER A 501 -2.27 45.66 -8.15
C SER A 501 -3.68 45.69 -8.77
N SER A 502 -4.31 44.51 -8.93
CA SER A 502 -5.65 44.18 -8.41
C SER A 502 -6.16 42.87 -9.03
N ASP A 503 -6.04 41.76 -8.31
CA ASP A 503 -7.04 40.68 -8.24
C ASP A 503 -6.48 39.50 -7.41
N LEU A 504 -6.40 39.71 -6.09
CA LEU A 504 -6.15 38.63 -5.14
C LEU A 504 -7.49 37.94 -4.83
N SER A 505 -7.89 37.04 -5.72
CA SER A 505 -8.83 35.98 -5.38
C SER A 505 -8.08 34.89 -4.62
N ALA A 506 -8.68 34.43 -3.53
CA ALA A 506 -8.18 33.38 -2.66
C ALA A 506 -8.14 32.02 -3.38
N SER A 507 -7.05 31.73 -4.09
CA SER A 507 -6.81 30.40 -4.67
C SER A 507 -5.34 29.98 -4.79
N ASN A 508 -4.39 30.70 -4.20
CA ASN A 508 -3.05 30.16 -3.97
C ASN A 508 -3.03 29.40 -2.64
N GLN A 509 -3.69 28.25 -2.62
CA GLN A 509 -3.21 27.17 -1.76
C GLN A 509 -1.73 26.96 -2.13
N THR A 510 -0.86 27.07 -1.13
CA THR A 510 0.52 26.60 -1.19
C THR A 510 0.54 25.22 -1.82
N LYS A 511 0.88 25.12 -3.11
CA LYS A 511 1.22 23.85 -3.75
C LYS A 511 2.52 23.39 -3.09
N THR A 512 2.38 22.69 -1.97
CA THR A 512 3.43 21.82 -1.45
C THR A 512 3.89 20.93 -2.60
N SER A 513 5.20 20.95 -2.88
CA SER A 513 5.79 19.97 -3.79
C SER A 513 5.30 18.58 -3.39
N PRO A 514 4.82 17.73 -4.32
CA PRO A 514 4.43 16.37 -3.97
C PRO A 514 5.62 15.69 -3.29
N ASP A 515 5.39 14.98 -2.20
CA ASP A 515 6.42 14.17 -1.56
C ASP A 515 6.91 13.07 -2.53
N LEU A 516 8.11 12.52 -2.27
CA LEU A 516 8.72 11.51 -3.14
C LEU A 516 7.78 10.32 -3.38
N LEU A 517 7.06 9.88 -2.35
CA LEU A 517 6.13 8.77 -2.45
C LEU A 517 4.96 9.10 -3.39
N SER A 518 4.41 10.31 -3.31
CA SER A 518 3.34 10.80 -4.17
C SER A 518 3.82 10.96 -5.62
N PHE A 519 5.05 11.46 -5.82
CA PHE A 519 5.67 11.52 -7.14
C PHE A 519 5.92 10.14 -7.75
N LEU A 520 6.44 9.18 -6.97
CA LEU A 520 6.64 7.81 -7.41
C LEU A 520 5.30 7.14 -7.70
N LYS A 521 4.29 7.30 -6.84
CA LYS A 521 2.93 6.81 -7.11
C LYS A 521 2.41 7.30 -8.46
N GLU A 522 2.65 8.56 -8.82
CA GLU A 522 2.22 9.10 -10.11
C GLU A 522 3.02 8.53 -11.29
N LYS A 523 4.36 8.44 -11.15
CA LYS A 523 5.26 8.09 -12.26
C LYS A 523 5.52 6.59 -12.41
N SER A 524 5.84 5.89 -11.32
CA SER A 524 6.21 4.48 -11.35
C SER A 524 5.00 3.54 -11.28
N LEU A 525 3.96 3.90 -10.52
CA LEU A 525 2.76 3.05 -10.38
C LEU A 525 1.70 3.36 -11.44
N SER A 526 2.11 3.87 -12.60
CA SER A 526 1.22 4.01 -13.76
C SER A 526 0.72 2.64 -14.21
N GLN A 527 -0.49 2.59 -14.77
CA GLN A 527 -1.07 1.35 -15.29
C GLN A 527 -0.17 0.66 -16.32
N GLU A 528 0.53 1.44 -17.16
CA GLU A 528 1.46 0.93 -18.15
C GLU A 528 2.64 0.21 -17.49
N ASN A 529 3.26 0.83 -16.49
CA ASN A 529 4.41 0.27 -15.78
C ASN A 529 4.04 -1.00 -14.99
N ILE A 530 2.88 -1.00 -14.33
CA ILE A 530 2.39 -2.20 -13.60
C ILE A 530 2.08 -3.33 -14.59
N LEU A 531 1.49 -3.02 -15.74
CA LEU A 531 1.21 -4.02 -16.77
C LEU A 531 2.51 -4.55 -17.42
N GLY A 532 3.50 -3.69 -17.63
CA GLY A 532 4.85 -4.08 -18.06
C GLY A 532 5.47 -5.07 -17.10
N LEU A 533 5.48 -4.75 -15.80
CA LEU A 533 5.98 -5.65 -14.77
C LEU A 533 5.24 -6.99 -14.76
N LEU A 534 3.91 -6.97 -14.85
CA LEU A 534 3.12 -8.20 -14.90
C LEU A 534 3.53 -9.08 -16.08
N LYS A 535 3.77 -8.50 -17.27
CA LYS A 535 4.22 -9.25 -18.44
C LYS A 535 5.60 -9.85 -18.23
N GLU A 536 6.54 -9.09 -17.70
CA GLU A 536 7.90 -9.59 -17.42
C GLU A 536 7.88 -10.76 -16.43
N ILE A 537 7.08 -10.64 -15.36
CA ILE A 537 6.89 -11.73 -14.40
C ILE A 537 6.29 -12.96 -15.10
N LEU A 538 5.19 -12.78 -15.83
CA LEU A 538 4.51 -13.89 -16.49
C LEU A 538 5.40 -14.54 -17.54
N SER A 539 6.21 -13.79 -18.30
CA SER A 539 7.10 -14.31 -19.34
C SER A 539 8.44 -14.85 -18.82
N SER A 540 8.73 -14.74 -17.52
CA SER A 540 10.00 -15.21 -16.95
C SER A 540 10.16 -16.74 -17.06
N GLU A 541 11.41 -17.20 -17.27
CA GLU A 541 11.75 -18.62 -17.40
C GLU A 541 11.26 -19.45 -16.20
N TYR A 542 11.43 -18.92 -14.99
CA TYR A 542 10.96 -19.58 -13.77
C TYR A 542 9.44 -19.74 -13.77
N VAL A 543 8.68 -18.67 -14.07
CA VAL A 543 7.23 -18.74 -14.07
C VAL A 543 6.75 -19.74 -15.12
N GLN A 544 7.28 -19.70 -16.35
CA GLN A 544 6.94 -20.63 -17.43
C GLN A 544 7.21 -22.11 -17.09
N SER A 545 8.20 -22.39 -16.25
CA SER A 545 8.56 -23.75 -15.85
C SER A 545 7.88 -24.22 -14.55
N HIS A 546 7.36 -23.30 -13.72
CA HIS A 546 6.86 -23.59 -12.38
C HIS A 546 5.44 -23.06 -12.10
N HIS A 547 4.51 -23.21 -13.07
CA HIS A 547 3.14 -22.67 -13.00
C HIS A 547 2.44 -22.88 -11.64
N THR A 548 2.42 -24.11 -11.12
CA THR A 548 1.73 -24.44 -9.87
C THR A 548 2.35 -23.74 -8.65
N LYS A 549 3.69 -23.70 -8.57
CA LYS A 549 4.38 -23.00 -7.47
C LYS A 549 4.09 -21.50 -7.52
N THR A 550 4.06 -20.91 -8.71
CA THR A 550 3.76 -19.47 -8.91
C THR A 550 2.30 -19.13 -8.58
N VAL A 551 1.33 -19.93 -9.02
CA VAL A 551 -0.09 -19.76 -8.64
C VAL A 551 -0.24 -19.82 -7.12
N ASN A 552 0.41 -20.79 -6.47
CA ASN A 552 0.40 -20.91 -5.02
C ASN A 552 1.03 -19.69 -4.33
N LEU A 553 2.12 -19.15 -4.86
CA LEU A 553 2.72 -17.92 -4.36
C LEU A 553 1.73 -16.75 -4.42
N PHE A 554 1.14 -16.46 -5.59
CA PHE A 554 0.20 -15.35 -5.74
C PHE A 554 -1.05 -15.50 -4.90
N TYR A 555 -1.56 -16.73 -4.75
CA TYR A 555 -2.64 -17.03 -3.81
C TYR A 555 -2.25 -16.67 -2.37
N ASN A 556 -1.08 -17.12 -1.91
CA ASN A 556 -0.60 -16.84 -0.56
C ASN A 556 -0.32 -15.34 -0.35
N LEU A 557 0.23 -14.65 -1.35
CA LEU A 557 0.44 -13.19 -1.32
C LEU A 557 -0.88 -12.44 -1.16
N LEU A 558 -1.91 -12.81 -1.92
CA LEU A 558 -3.18 -12.09 -1.91
C LEU A 558 -4.04 -12.39 -0.68
N PHE A 559 -4.16 -13.67 -0.30
CA PHE A 559 -5.14 -14.10 0.71
C PHE A 559 -4.52 -14.39 2.09
N ASN A 560 -3.21 -14.69 2.16
CA ASN A 560 -2.55 -15.09 3.41
C ASN A 560 -1.52 -14.06 3.92
N GLN A 561 -1.37 -12.91 3.27
CA GLN A 561 -0.54 -11.80 3.76
C GLN A 561 -1.41 -10.65 4.27
N PRO A 562 -1.46 -10.41 5.60
CA PRO A 562 -2.29 -9.35 6.18
C PRO A 562 -1.98 -7.96 5.64
N ALA A 563 -0.70 -7.65 5.39
CA ALA A 563 -0.29 -6.34 4.90
C ALA A 563 -0.78 -6.07 3.46
N ILE A 564 -0.69 -7.07 2.56
CA ILE A 564 -1.23 -6.96 1.20
C ILE A 564 -2.76 -6.83 1.25
N SER A 565 -3.42 -7.64 2.08
CA SER A 565 -4.87 -7.58 2.23
C SER A 565 -5.32 -6.20 2.73
N LYS A 566 -4.65 -5.63 3.74
CA LYS A 566 -4.91 -4.26 4.25
C LYS A 566 -4.72 -3.22 3.15
N LEU A 567 -3.61 -3.30 2.40
CA LEU A 567 -3.31 -2.36 1.33
C LEU A 567 -4.39 -2.39 0.24
N LEU A 568 -4.81 -3.57 -0.21
CA LEU A 568 -5.86 -3.72 -1.22
C LEU A 568 -7.23 -3.26 -0.72
N VAL A 569 -7.58 -3.55 0.52
CA VAL A 569 -8.83 -3.07 1.12
C VAL A 569 -8.85 -1.54 1.18
N SER A 570 -7.73 -0.94 1.59
CA SER A 570 -7.59 0.52 1.70
C SER A 570 -7.54 1.24 0.34
N SER A 571 -7.06 0.58 -0.72
CA SER A 571 -7.00 1.16 -2.06
C SER A 571 -8.37 1.19 -2.75
N ILE A 572 -9.29 0.30 -2.35
CA ILE A 572 -10.64 0.25 -2.91
C ILE A 572 -11.56 1.30 -2.24
N SER A 573 -11.43 1.51 -0.93
CA SER A 573 -12.25 2.49 -0.20
C SER A 573 -11.57 3.01 1.05
N THR A 574 -11.76 4.29 1.35
CA THR A 574 -11.35 4.91 2.63
C THR A 574 -12.40 4.77 3.74
N GLN A 575 -13.61 4.30 3.42
CA GLN A 575 -14.71 4.16 4.38
C GLN A 575 -14.62 2.82 5.13
N GLU A 576 -14.53 2.87 6.46
CA GLU A 576 -14.30 1.70 7.33
C GLU A 576 -15.37 0.60 7.16
N ASN A 577 -16.64 0.97 7.03
CA ASN A 577 -17.75 0.06 6.78
C ASN A 577 -17.60 -0.69 5.43
N ILE A 578 -17.18 0.02 4.36
CA ILE A 578 -16.93 -0.61 3.05
C ILE A 578 -15.69 -1.51 3.12
N GLN A 579 -14.64 -1.07 3.82
CA GLN A 579 -13.44 -1.88 4.03
C GLN A 579 -13.76 -3.21 4.72
N GLN A 580 -14.64 -3.20 5.72
CA GLN A 580 -15.09 -4.41 6.40
C GLN A 580 -15.85 -5.35 5.46
N VAL A 581 -16.72 -4.82 4.58
CA VAL A 581 -17.41 -5.64 3.55
C VAL A 581 -16.38 -6.31 2.63
N ILE A 582 -15.39 -5.57 2.13
CA ILE A 582 -14.37 -6.09 1.22
C ILE A 582 -13.54 -7.18 1.91
N LYS A 583 -13.17 -6.97 3.18
CA LYS A 583 -12.43 -7.96 3.98
C LYS A 583 -13.18 -9.29 4.10
N GLU A 584 -14.49 -9.26 4.33
CA GLU A 584 -15.31 -10.46 4.36
C GLU A 584 -15.38 -11.13 2.97
N VAL A 585 -15.50 -10.36 1.88
CA VAL A 585 -15.50 -10.88 0.50
C VAL A 585 -14.22 -11.64 0.17
N PHE A 586 -13.04 -11.18 0.61
CA PHE A 586 -11.77 -11.90 0.38
C PHE A 586 -11.70 -13.27 1.09
N GLN A 587 -12.55 -13.53 2.08
CA GLN A 587 -12.64 -14.83 2.77
C GLN A 587 -13.53 -15.84 2.04
N PHE A 588 -14.22 -15.43 0.97
CA PHE A 588 -15.16 -16.30 0.28
C PHE A 588 -14.41 -17.33 -0.57
N ASN A 589 -14.82 -18.59 -0.49
CA ASN A 589 -14.23 -19.68 -1.27
C ASN A 589 -14.48 -19.48 -2.76
N SER A 590 -15.63 -18.94 -3.14
CA SER A 590 -15.96 -18.58 -4.53
C SER A 590 -14.99 -17.55 -5.10
N VAL A 591 -14.66 -16.50 -4.32
CA VAL A 591 -13.69 -15.45 -4.70
C VAL A 591 -12.29 -16.04 -4.80
N GLN A 592 -11.85 -16.77 -3.79
CA GLN A 592 -10.54 -17.42 -3.77
C GLN A 592 -10.35 -18.35 -4.98
N LYS A 593 -11.33 -19.22 -5.27
CA LYS A 593 -11.29 -20.11 -6.44
C LYS A 593 -11.26 -19.35 -7.76
N PHE A 594 -12.04 -18.29 -7.89
CA PHE A 594 -12.09 -17.51 -9.13
C PHE A 594 -10.78 -16.75 -9.35
N VAL A 595 -10.20 -16.16 -8.31
CA VAL A 595 -8.91 -15.49 -8.40
C VAL A 595 -7.78 -16.48 -8.69
N THR A 596 -7.77 -17.66 -8.05
CA THR A 596 -6.84 -18.74 -8.41
C THR A 596 -7.01 -19.16 -9.86
N PHE A 597 -8.24 -19.21 -10.37
CA PHE A 597 -8.49 -19.47 -11.79
C PHE A 597 -7.93 -18.36 -12.68
N ILE A 598 -8.09 -17.08 -12.34
CA ILE A 598 -7.49 -15.96 -13.07
C ILE A 598 -5.96 -16.10 -13.10
N PHE A 599 -5.31 -16.35 -11.97
CA PHE A 599 -3.85 -16.54 -11.94
C PHE A 599 -3.41 -17.74 -12.80
N THR A 600 -4.14 -18.84 -12.71
CA THR A 600 -3.87 -20.05 -13.52
C THR A 600 -3.99 -19.76 -15.01
N GLU A 601 -5.04 -19.02 -15.40
CA GLU A 601 -5.29 -18.64 -16.79
C GLU A 601 -4.19 -17.70 -17.33
N LEU A 602 -3.86 -16.65 -16.58
CA LEU A 602 -2.84 -15.68 -16.99
C LEU A 602 -1.44 -16.32 -17.09
N ILE A 603 -1.12 -17.29 -16.23
CA ILE A 603 0.17 -17.99 -16.26
C ILE A 603 0.21 -19.01 -17.40
N ASN A 604 -0.77 -19.91 -17.47
CA ASN A 604 -0.78 -21.00 -18.45
C ASN A 604 -0.95 -20.50 -19.90
N ASN A 605 -1.73 -19.44 -20.10
CA ASN A 605 -2.04 -18.87 -21.42
C ASN A 605 -1.45 -17.46 -21.59
N ASN A 606 -0.30 -17.19 -20.96
CA ASN A 606 0.32 -15.86 -20.93
C ASN A 606 0.45 -15.22 -22.33
N GLN A 607 0.74 -16.00 -23.37
CA GLN A 607 0.94 -15.52 -24.74
C GLN A 607 -0.29 -14.76 -25.29
N ASP A 608 -1.49 -15.11 -24.84
CA ASP A 608 -2.72 -14.44 -25.23
C ASP A 608 -2.82 -13.01 -24.65
N TYR A 609 -2.09 -12.72 -23.57
CA TYR A 609 -2.17 -11.49 -22.80
C TYR A 609 -0.94 -10.57 -22.95
N VAL A 610 0.21 -11.07 -23.42
CA VAL A 610 1.46 -10.30 -23.56
C VAL A 610 1.28 -9.04 -24.44
N SER A 611 0.39 -9.10 -25.43
CA SER A 611 0.13 -7.95 -26.33
C SER A 611 -0.79 -6.86 -25.73
N ALA A 612 -1.41 -7.11 -24.57
CA ALA A 612 -2.35 -6.17 -23.98
C ALA A 612 -1.66 -4.87 -23.52
N LYS A 613 -2.24 -3.71 -23.81
CA LYS A 613 -1.70 -2.39 -23.42
C LYS A 613 -2.37 -1.78 -22.20
N SER A 614 -3.45 -2.40 -21.72
CA SER A 614 -4.24 -1.91 -20.58
C SER A 614 -4.87 -3.08 -19.81
N PHE A 615 -5.22 -2.87 -18.54
CA PHE A 615 -5.98 -3.86 -17.77
C PHE A 615 -7.36 -4.12 -18.38
N SER A 616 -8.00 -3.10 -18.96
CA SER A 616 -9.24 -3.25 -19.71
C SER A 616 -9.09 -4.19 -20.90
N GLN A 617 -7.95 -4.12 -21.62
CA GLN A 617 -7.65 -5.03 -22.72
C GLN A 617 -7.36 -6.46 -22.22
N VAL A 618 -6.65 -6.61 -21.10
CA VAL A 618 -6.48 -7.93 -20.46
C VAL A 618 -7.84 -8.54 -20.11
N LEU A 619 -8.72 -7.76 -19.48
CA LEU A 619 -10.06 -8.21 -19.11
C LEU A 619 -10.93 -8.53 -20.34
N TYR A 620 -10.82 -7.73 -21.40
CA TYR A 620 -11.50 -7.99 -22.67
C TYR A 620 -11.05 -9.30 -23.30
N LEU A 621 -9.73 -9.53 -23.42
CA LEU A 621 -9.18 -10.77 -23.95
C LEU A 621 -9.59 -11.97 -23.11
N PHE A 622 -9.55 -11.83 -21.78
CA PHE A 622 -10.00 -12.83 -20.84
C PHE A 622 -11.48 -13.19 -21.06
N LEU A 623 -12.37 -12.19 -21.22
CA LEU A 623 -13.81 -12.41 -21.46
C LEU A 623 -14.18 -12.75 -22.91
N GLN A 624 -13.23 -12.66 -23.86
CA GLN A 624 -13.42 -13.18 -25.21
C GLN A 624 -13.32 -14.70 -25.28
N ASN A 625 -12.51 -15.29 -24.41
CA ASN A 625 -12.48 -16.74 -24.24
C ASN A 625 -13.81 -17.23 -23.64
N SER A 626 -14.50 -18.13 -24.34
CA SER A 626 -15.84 -18.61 -23.96
C SER A 626 -15.84 -19.41 -22.64
N ASN A 627 -14.77 -20.15 -22.34
CA ASN A 627 -14.61 -20.87 -21.08
C ASN A 627 -14.44 -19.89 -19.92
N ASN A 628 -13.62 -18.85 -20.09
CA ASN A 628 -13.38 -17.81 -19.09
C ASN A 628 -14.66 -16.98 -18.83
N TYR A 629 -15.40 -16.64 -19.89
CA TYR A 629 -16.72 -16.01 -19.80
C TYR A 629 -17.69 -16.85 -18.95
N ASN A 630 -17.84 -18.14 -19.29
CA ASN A 630 -18.75 -19.04 -18.59
C ASN A 630 -18.35 -19.24 -17.12
N LYS A 631 -17.05 -19.34 -16.83
CA LYS A 631 -16.53 -19.41 -15.46
C LYS A 631 -16.76 -18.11 -14.68
N SER A 632 -16.70 -16.96 -15.34
CA SER A 632 -16.99 -15.65 -14.72
C SER A 632 -18.48 -15.52 -14.38
N VAL A 633 -19.35 -15.99 -15.27
CA VAL A 633 -20.80 -16.09 -15.00
C VAL A 633 -21.03 -17.03 -13.82
N ALA A 634 -20.45 -18.21 -13.82
CA ALA A 634 -20.56 -19.17 -12.71
C ALA A 634 -20.01 -18.62 -11.39
N PHE A 635 -18.95 -17.81 -11.43
CA PHE A 635 -18.41 -17.13 -10.25
C PHE A 635 -19.46 -16.22 -9.61
N ILE A 636 -20.12 -15.34 -10.36
CA ILE A 636 -21.16 -14.45 -9.80
C ILE A 636 -22.28 -15.26 -9.14
N LYS A 637 -22.72 -16.36 -9.77
CA LYS A 637 -23.73 -17.25 -9.18
C LYS A 637 -23.27 -17.82 -7.85
N ASN A 638 -22.07 -18.40 -7.82
CA ASN A 638 -21.50 -19.02 -6.62
C ASN A 638 -21.22 -17.98 -5.52
N PHE A 639 -20.79 -16.78 -5.90
CA PHE A 639 -20.58 -15.67 -5.00
C PHE A 639 -21.88 -15.26 -4.30
N VAL A 640 -22.98 -15.05 -5.03
CA VAL A 640 -24.27 -14.68 -4.44
C VAL A 640 -24.79 -15.80 -3.52
N ILE A 641 -24.67 -17.06 -3.94
CA ILE A 641 -25.07 -18.22 -3.13
C ILE A 641 -24.27 -18.28 -1.82
N GLU A 642 -22.97 -18.02 -1.86
CA GLU A 642 -22.12 -17.98 -0.67
C GLU A 642 -22.43 -16.76 0.20
N ALA A 643 -22.61 -15.58 -0.40
CA ALA A 643 -22.92 -14.33 0.29
C ALA A 643 -24.15 -14.42 1.19
N LEU A 644 -25.23 -15.05 0.71
CA LEU A 644 -26.46 -15.27 1.46
C LEU A 644 -26.28 -16.17 2.69
N LYS A 645 -25.18 -16.94 2.76
CA LYS A 645 -24.87 -17.89 3.83
C LYS A 645 -23.86 -17.36 4.84
N ARG A 646 -23.39 -16.11 4.70
CA ARG A 646 -22.29 -15.54 5.51
C ARG A 646 -22.82 -14.46 6.47
N PRO A 647 -23.03 -14.78 7.76
CA PRO A 647 -23.56 -13.84 8.74
C PRO A 647 -22.75 -12.53 8.85
N ASN A 648 -21.42 -12.63 8.89
CA ASN A 648 -20.54 -11.47 9.03
C ASN A 648 -20.61 -10.53 7.82
N PHE A 649 -20.69 -11.10 6.61
CA PHE A 649 -20.88 -10.32 5.39
C PHE A 649 -22.24 -9.61 5.40
N LEU A 650 -23.33 -10.33 5.73
CA LEU A 650 -24.66 -9.74 5.82
C LEU A 650 -24.71 -8.61 6.87
N ASN A 651 -24.04 -8.80 8.02
CA ASN A 651 -23.91 -7.75 9.03
C ASN A 651 -23.22 -6.51 8.48
N ALA A 652 -22.06 -6.67 7.83
CA ALA A 652 -21.31 -5.56 7.25
C ALA A 652 -22.10 -4.83 6.16
N ILE A 653 -22.88 -5.55 5.34
CA ILE A 653 -23.80 -4.97 4.36
C ILE A 653 -24.90 -4.17 5.06
N PHE A 654 -25.58 -4.73 6.06
CA PHE A 654 -26.65 -4.03 6.77
C PHE A 654 -26.13 -2.78 7.49
N GLU A 655 -24.97 -2.84 8.16
CA GLU A 655 -24.33 -1.67 8.77
C GLU A 655 -23.98 -0.59 7.74
N THR A 656 -23.48 -1.01 6.56
CA THR A 656 -23.17 -0.10 5.46
C THR A 656 -24.43 0.59 4.93
N LEU A 657 -25.50 -0.17 4.67
CA LEU A 657 -26.80 0.37 4.24
C LEU A 657 -27.40 1.29 5.31
N SER A 658 -27.33 0.89 6.59
CA SER A 658 -27.81 1.69 7.71
C SER A 658 -27.13 3.06 7.73
N THR A 659 -25.81 3.08 7.57
CA THR A 659 -24.99 4.30 7.56
C THR A 659 -25.26 5.15 6.32
N GLN A 660 -25.27 4.54 5.13
CA GLN A 660 -25.37 5.26 3.86
C GLN A 660 -26.75 5.89 3.63
N PHE A 661 -27.81 5.23 4.12
CA PHE A 661 -29.18 5.70 3.97
C PHE A 661 -29.75 6.34 5.25
N GLY A 662 -28.96 6.43 6.32
CA GLY A 662 -29.38 7.01 7.60
C GLY A 662 -30.47 6.21 8.32
N PHE A 663 -30.54 4.90 8.08
CA PHE A 663 -31.42 4.03 8.85
C PHE A 663 -30.80 3.77 10.22
N ASN A 664 -31.59 3.81 11.28
CA ASN A 664 -31.14 3.42 12.61
C ASN A 664 -31.87 2.13 12.97
N ILE A 665 -31.34 0.99 12.50
CA ILE A 665 -31.91 -0.34 12.78
C ILE A 665 -31.23 -0.87 14.05
N GLU A 666 -32.03 -1.33 15.02
CA GLU A 666 -31.48 -1.90 16.24
C GLU A 666 -30.66 -3.16 15.94
N LYS A 667 -29.56 -3.37 16.68
CA LYS A 667 -28.65 -4.49 16.45
C LYS A 667 -29.34 -5.86 16.58
N GLU A 668 -30.37 -5.95 17.42
CA GLU A 668 -31.19 -7.15 17.57
C GLU A 668 -31.99 -7.48 16.30
N ASP A 669 -32.45 -6.46 15.57
CA ASP A 669 -33.20 -6.62 14.32
C ASP A 669 -32.29 -7.04 13.17
N ILE A 670 -31.08 -6.46 13.10
CA ILE A 670 -30.04 -6.90 12.15
C ILE A 670 -29.68 -8.37 12.38
N ASN A 671 -29.48 -8.78 13.64
CA ASN A 671 -29.19 -10.18 13.96
C ASN A 671 -30.35 -11.11 13.58
N SER A 672 -31.59 -10.67 13.80
CA SER A 672 -32.79 -11.44 13.45
C SER A 672 -32.93 -11.61 11.93
N LEU A 673 -32.63 -10.56 11.16
CA LEU A 673 -32.57 -10.58 9.70
C LEU A 673 -31.53 -11.54 9.15
N ILE A 674 -30.31 -11.45 9.68
CA ILE A 674 -29.21 -12.32 9.30
C ILE A 674 -29.59 -13.78 9.57
N THR A 675 -30.16 -14.05 10.74
CA THR A 675 -30.63 -15.39 11.12
C THR A 675 -31.70 -15.89 10.15
N LEU A 676 -32.67 -15.04 9.78
CA LEU A 676 -33.67 -15.41 8.78
C LEU A 676 -33.02 -15.75 7.44
N ILE A 677 -32.28 -14.80 6.85
CA ILE A 677 -31.68 -14.95 5.51
C ILE A 677 -30.83 -16.22 5.46
N THR A 678 -29.98 -16.44 6.46
CA THR A 678 -29.12 -17.63 6.52
C THR A 678 -29.95 -18.92 6.68
N SER A 679 -31.01 -18.92 7.50
CA SER A 679 -31.86 -20.09 7.70
C SER A 679 -32.67 -20.51 6.44
N VAL A 680 -33.04 -19.56 5.59
CA VAL A 680 -33.79 -19.82 4.35
C VAL A 680 -32.89 -19.91 3.11
N SER A 681 -31.63 -19.51 3.22
CA SER A 681 -30.69 -19.41 2.10
C SER A 681 -30.56 -20.72 1.30
N ASP A 682 -30.42 -21.87 1.97
CA ASP A 682 -30.29 -23.17 1.32
C ASP A 682 -31.51 -23.55 0.49
N ILE A 683 -32.69 -23.09 0.90
CA ILE A 683 -33.93 -23.37 0.18
C ILE A 683 -34.07 -22.39 -0.97
N LEU A 684 -33.88 -21.10 -0.71
CA LEU A 684 -33.89 -20.04 -1.73
C LEU A 684 -32.97 -20.38 -2.91
N VAL A 685 -31.72 -20.77 -2.65
CA VAL A 685 -30.74 -21.04 -3.73
C VAL A 685 -31.09 -22.27 -4.57
N ASN A 686 -31.94 -23.17 -4.06
CA ASN A 686 -32.36 -24.37 -4.77
C ASN A 686 -33.60 -24.16 -5.63
N THR A 687 -34.35 -23.08 -5.40
CA THR A 687 -35.58 -22.74 -6.12
C THR A 687 -35.33 -22.45 -7.60
N LYS A 688 -36.30 -22.76 -8.46
CA LYS A 688 -36.18 -22.50 -9.91
C LYS A 688 -36.17 -21.01 -10.18
N THR A 689 -37.00 -20.24 -9.46
CA THR A 689 -37.10 -18.79 -9.62
C THR A 689 -35.79 -18.10 -9.28
N PHE A 690 -35.16 -18.45 -8.16
CA PHE A 690 -33.89 -17.86 -7.77
C PHE A 690 -32.78 -18.19 -8.78
N LYS A 691 -32.69 -19.44 -9.22
CA LYS A 691 -31.72 -19.85 -10.25
C LYS A 691 -31.89 -19.05 -11.53
N ASN A 692 -33.12 -18.90 -12.02
CA ASN A 692 -33.40 -18.11 -13.23
C ASN A 692 -33.02 -16.62 -13.05
N LEU A 693 -33.34 -16.02 -11.90
CA LEU A 693 -32.99 -14.64 -11.60
C LEU A 693 -31.47 -14.45 -11.54
N ILE A 694 -30.77 -15.28 -10.78
CA ILE A 694 -29.32 -15.21 -10.64
C ILE A 694 -28.62 -15.51 -11.98
N ASP A 695 -29.16 -16.40 -12.80
CA ASP A 695 -28.66 -16.64 -14.16
C ASP A 695 -28.81 -15.42 -15.05
N LEU A 696 -29.97 -14.75 -15.02
CA LEU A 696 -30.21 -13.52 -15.76
C LEU A 696 -29.23 -12.41 -15.33
N LEU A 697 -29.13 -12.17 -14.02
CA LEU A 697 -28.29 -11.10 -13.47
C LEU A 697 -26.81 -11.38 -13.70
N SER A 698 -26.35 -12.62 -13.51
CA SER A 698 -24.94 -12.99 -13.72
C SER A 698 -24.53 -12.79 -15.19
N ASN A 699 -25.39 -13.17 -16.13
CA ASN A 699 -25.14 -12.92 -17.55
C ASN A 699 -25.12 -11.43 -17.88
N GLU A 700 -26.06 -10.65 -17.36
CA GLU A 700 -26.09 -9.20 -17.57
C GLU A 700 -24.83 -8.51 -17.02
N VAL A 701 -24.36 -8.88 -15.82
CA VAL A 701 -23.13 -8.34 -15.25
C VAL A 701 -21.93 -8.64 -16.14
N ILE A 702 -21.69 -9.90 -16.50
CA ILE A 702 -20.51 -10.27 -17.28
C ILE A 702 -20.58 -9.74 -18.72
N PHE A 703 -21.76 -9.76 -19.34
CA PHE A 703 -21.98 -9.15 -20.64
C PHE A 703 -21.76 -7.64 -20.62
N GLY A 704 -22.26 -6.97 -19.59
CA GLY A 704 -22.09 -5.54 -19.36
C GLY A 704 -20.62 -5.16 -19.17
N ILE A 705 -19.86 -5.94 -18.38
CA ILE A 705 -18.41 -5.76 -18.21
C ILE A 705 -17.73 -5.94 -19.56
N LYS A 706 -17.96 -7.06 -20.27
CA LYS A 706 -17.34 -7.36 -21.59
C LYS A 706 -17.59 -6.25 -22.61
N SER A 707 -18.84 -5.79 -22.71
CA SER A 707 -19.25 -4.72 -23.63
C SER A 707 -18.65 -3.37 -23.23
N GLY A 708 -18.60 -3.08 -21.93
CA GLY A 708 -18.01 -1.86 -21.37
C GLY A 708 -16.54 -1.72 -21.71
N VAL A 709 -15.73 -2.76 -21.40
CA VAL A 709 -14.28 -2.73 -21.69
C VAL A 709 -13.94 -2.75 -23.19
N SER A 710 -14.86 -3.24 -24.04
CA SER A 710 -14.69 -3.16 -25.49
C SER A 710 -14.84 -1.74 -26.03
N ASN A 711 -15.67 -0.91 -25.40
CA ASN A 711 -16.09 0.40 -25.93
C ASN A 711 -15.34 1.58 -25.29
N ASN A 712 -14.99 1.51 -24.00
CA ASN A 712 -14.27 2.55 -23.27
C ASN A 712 -13.09 1.93 -22.52
N GLN A 713 -11.88 2.03 -23.08
CA GLN A 713 -10.72 1.28 -22.58
C GLN A 713 -10.09 1.87 -21.30
N THR A 714 -10.46 3.09 -20.90
CA THR A 714 -9.75 3.85 -19.86
C THR A 714 -10.61 4.29 -18.68
N ASP A 715 -11.93 4.07 -18.70
CA ASP A 715 -12.84 4.51 -17.64
C ASP A 715 -13.92 3.44 -17.34
N PHE A 716 -14.09 3.15 -16.05
CA PHE A 716 -15.05 2.19 -15.51
C PHE A 716 -16.45 2.79 -15.29
N SER A 717 -16.72 4.01 -15.77
CA SER A 717 -18.03 4.66 -15.74
C SER A 717 -19.18 3.80 -16.31
N PHE A 718 -18.88 2.79 -17.15
CA PHE A 718 -19.86 1.81 -17.63
C PHE A 718 -20.54 0.99 -16.52
N PHE A 719 -20.00 0.93 -15.29
CA PHE A 719 -20.67 0.28 -14.15
C PHE A 719 -22.03 0.90 -13.82
N SER A 720 -22.20 2.21 -14.05
CA SER A 720 -23.48 2.89 -13.88
C SER A 720 -24.56 2.32 -14.83
N ASN A 721 -24.18 2.03 -16.07
CA ASN A 721 -25.06 1.41 -17.07
C ASN A 721 -25.41 -0.03 -16.68
N ILE A 722 -24.45 -0.80 -16.14
CA ILE A 722 -24.71 -2.14 -15.60
C ILE A 722 -25.75 -2.06 -14.48
N LEU A 723 -25.60 -1.13 -13.53
CA LEU A 723 -26.54 -0.99 -12.41
C LEU A 723 -27.95 -0.62 -12.87
N SER A 724 -28.06 0.32 -13.82
CA SER A 724 -29.34 0.69 -14.45
C SER A 724 -29.99 -0.51 -15.15
N ASN A 725 -29.21 -1.24 -15.96
CA ASN A 725 -29.70 -2.44 -16.64
C ASN A 725 -30.15 -3.53 -15.66
N LEU A 726 -29.38 -3.78 -14.60
CA LEU A 726 -29.77 -4.75 -13.57
C LEU A 726 -31.09 -4.36 -12.92
N THR A 727 -31.27 -3.09 -12.59
CA THR A 727 -32.53 -2.59 -12.01
C THR A 727 -33.71 -2.84 -12.96
N ASN A 728 -33.53 -2.56 -14.24
CA ASN A 728 -34.55 -2.83 -15.27
C ASN A 728 -34.83 -4.33 -15.42
N LYS A 729 -33.79 -5.18 -15.47
CA LYS A 729 -33.92 -6.64 -15.56
C LYS A 729 -34.65 -7.23 -14.34
N VAL A 730 -34.35 -6.75 -13.13
CA VAL A 730 -35.07 -7.15 -11.91
C VAL A 730 -36.53 -6.70 -11.99
N SER A 731 -36.79 -5.44 -12.37
CA SER A 731 -38.15 -4.93 -12.57
C SER A 731 -38.94 -5.79 -13.56
N ASP A 732 -38.36 -6.08 -14.73
CA ASP A 732 -39.02 -6.87 -15.78
C ASP A 732 -39.25 -8.32 -15.32
N PHE A 733 -38.29 -8.90 -14.60
CA PHE A 733 -38.42 -10.22 -14.00
C PHE A 733 -39.59 -10.28 -13.01
N ILE A 734 -39.72 -9.27 -12.14
CA ILE A 734 -40.79 -9.18 -11.14
C ILE A 734 -42.15 -8.87 -11.80
N LYS A 735 -42.20 -8.09 -12.88
CA LYS A 735 -43.46 -7.77 -13.60
C LYS A 735 -44.05 -8.98 -14.32
N ASP A 736 -43.24 -10.00 -14.62
CA ASP A 736 -43.71 -11.23 -15.23
C ASP A 736 -44.51 -12.09 -14.22
N LYS A 737 -45.81 -12.25 -14.49
CA LYS A 737 -46.74 -13.02 -13.66
C LYS A 737 -46.29 -14.47 -13.45
N ALA A 738 -45.62 -15.08 -14.42
CA ALA A 738 -45.14 -16.46 -14.29
C ALA A 738 -44.00 -16.55 -13.28
N ASN A 739 -43.10 -15.55 -13.24
CA ASN A 739 -42.02 -15.51 -12.26
C ASN A 739 -42.54 -15.26 -10.84
N ILE A 740 -43.53 -14.37 -10.67
CA ILE A 740 -44.21 -14.18 -9.37
C ILE A 740 -44.88 -15.48 -8.92
N TYR A 741 -45.61 -16.14 -9.81
CA TYR A 741 -46.25 -17.43 -9.50
C TYR A 741 -45.22 -18.48 -9.07
N ASN A 742 -44.13 -18.64 -9.82
CA ASN A 742 -43.07 -19.58 -9.47
C ASN A 742 -42.41 -19.22 -8.14
N LEU A 743 -42.20 -17.93 -7.85
CA LEU A 743 -41.67 -17.47 -6.55
C LEU A 743 -42.60 -17.88 -5.41
N PHE A 744 -43.91 -17.67 -5.55
CA PHE A 744 -44.89 -18.09 -4.57
C PHE A 744 -44.91 -19.61 -4.39
N GLN A 745 -44.87 -20.39 -5.47
CA GLN A 745 -44.83 -21.85 -5.38
C GLN A 745 -43.55 -22.34 -4.70
N ASP A 746 -42.41 -21.74 -5.05
CA ASP A 746 -41.12 -22.00 -4.42
C ASP A 746 -41.17 -21.69 -2.91
N ILE A 747 -41.81 -20.59 -2.50
CA ILE A 747 -42.01 -20.23 -1.08
C ILE A 747 -42.98 -21.18 -0.38
N ILE A 748 -44.12 -21.53 -0.96
CA ILE A 748 -45.16 -22.36 -0.30
C ILE A 748 -44.77 -23.84 -0.25
N SER A 749 -43.84 -24.26 -1.12
CA SER A 749 -43.19 -25.56 -1.01
C SER A 749 -42.30 -25.67 0.24
N PHE A 750 -41.86 -24.54 0.80
CA PHE A 750 -41.24 -24.50 2.11
C PHE A 750 -42.29 -24.97 3.13
N SER A 751 -41.98 -26.04 3.86
CA SER A 751 -42.82 -26.56 4.94
C SER A 751 -42.19 -26.18 6.29
N PRO A 752 -42.21 -24.89 6.69
CA PRO A 752 -41.59 -24.46 7.93
C PRO A 752 -42.25 -25.13 9.14
N SER A 753 -41.46 -25.46 10.15
CA SER A 753 -42.02 -25.81 11.46
C SER A 753 -42.75 -24.59 12.07
N ALA A 754 -43.72 -24.83 12.95
CA ALA A 754 -44.44 -23.75 13.64
C ALA A 754 -43.50 -22.74 14.31
N LYS A 755 -42.41 -23.22 14.94
CA LYS A 755 -41.38 -22.35 15.54
C LYS A 755 -40.66 -21.48 14.51
N GLN A 756 -40.33 -22.01 13.34
CA GLN A 756 -39.72 -21.22 12.27
C GLN A 756 -40.70 -20.17 11.74
N LEU A 757 -41.96 -20.55 11.59
CA LEU A 757 -43.02 -19.66 11.15
C LEU A 757 -43.25 -18.50 12.14
N ASP A 758 -43.26 -18.78 13.44
CA ASP A 758 -43.40 -17.77 14.49
C ASP A 758 -42.22 -16.78 14.49
N SER A 759 -40.99 -17.26 14.27
CA SER A 759 -39.83 -16.37 14.09
C SER A 759 -39.97 -15.47 12.86
N VAL A 760 -40.47 -15.99 11.73
CA VAL A 760 -40.70 -15.20 10.51
C VAL A 760 -41.79 -14.14 10.73
N LYS A 761 -42.91 -14.52 11.36
CA LYS A 761 -43.99 -13.58 11.71
C LYS A 761 -43.47 -12.44 12.59
N SER A 762 -42.71 -12.79 13.64
CA SER A 762 -42.11 -11.80 14.53
C SER A 762 -41.17 -10.84 13.80
N LEU A 763 -40.42 -11.32 12.80
CA LEU A 763 -39.56 -10.46 12.01
C LEU A 763 -40.35 -9.57 11.06
N LEU A 764 -41.32 -10.13 10.32
CA LEU A 764 -42.16 -9.36 9.40
C LEU A 764 -42.88 -8.21 10.11
N GLY A 765 -43.35 -8.43 11.34
CA GLY A 765 -43.94 -7.38 12.18
C GLY A 765 -43.01 -6.18 12.40
N LYS A 766 -41.70 -6.41 12.54
CA LYS A 766 -40.67 -5.36 12.71
C LYS A 766 -40.39 -4.61 11.40
N PHE A 767 -40.72 -5.18 10.25
CA PHE A 767 -40.54 -4.57 8.93
C PHE A 767 -41.72 -3.73 8.45
N LEU A 768 -42.89 -3.84 9.08
CA LEU A 768 -44.09 -3.12 8.64
C LEU A 768 -43.93 -1.59 8.61
N PRO A 769 -43.17 -0.95 9.53
CA PRO A 769 -42.88 0.48 9.43
C PRO A 769 -42.17 0.93 8.15
N PHE A 770 -41.58 0.02 7.38
CA PHE A 770 -40.98 0.35 6.09
C PHE A 770 -42.00 0.43 4.95
N ILE A 771 -43.20 -0.15 5.11
CA ILE A 771 -44.26 -0.12 4.09
C ILE A 771 -44.75 1.32 3.85
N SER A 772 -44.72 2.19 4.87
CA SER A 772 -45.02 3.62 4.72
C SER A 772 -43.99 4.41 3.92
N LYS A 773 -42.83 3.82 3.60
CA LYS A 773 -41.81 4.44 2.75
C LYS A 773 -41.87 3.97 1.29
N ILE A 774 -42.71 2.99 0.96
CA ILE A 774 -42.86 2.49 -0.41
C ILE A 774 -43.73 3.46 -1.21
N ASN A 775 -43.30 3.81 -2.42
CA ASN A 775 -44.11 4.58 -3.38
C ASN A 775 -44.83 3.64 -4.36
N LEU A 776 -46.10 3.90 -4.70
CA LEU A 776 -46.86 3.08 -5.65
C LEU A 776 -46.16 2.98 -7.03
N SER A 777 -45.35 3.97 -7.42
CA SER A 777 -44.60 3.96 -8.69
C SER A 777 -43.60 2.83 -8.82
N PHE A 778 -43.21 2.17 -7.72
CA PHE A 778 -42.38 0.96 -7.78
C PHE A 778 -43.15 -0.27 -8.30
N ILE A 779 -44.47 -0.25 -8.19
CA ILE A 779 -45.34 -1.40 -8.49
C ILE A 779 -46.17 -1.13 -9.75
N LEU A 780 -46.61 0.12 -9.95
CA LEU A 780 -47.49 0.52 -11.04
C LEU A 780 -46.89 1.68 -11.84
N ASP A 781 -46.98 1.62 -13.17
CA ASP A 781 -46.53 2.73 -14.04
C ASP A 781 -47.36 4.00 -13.76
N LYS A 782 -46.68 5.14 -13.63
CA LYS A 782 -47.31 6.47 -13.45
C LYS A 782 -48.27 6.82 -14.58
N ASN A 783 -48.08 6.23 -15.76
CA ASN A 783 -48.93 6.42 -16.94
C ASN A 783 -50.14 5.48 -16.97
N SER A 784 -50.27 4.56 -16.02
CA SER A 784 -51.40 3.61 -15.99
C SER A 784 -52.73 4.34 -15.77
N GLU A 785 -53.77 3.86 -16.46
CA GLU A 785 -55.13 4.31 -16.20
C GLU A 785 -55.46 3.98 -14.74
N ASN A 786 -55.79 5.01 -13.94
CA ASN A 786 -56.04 4.98 -12.48
C ASN A 786 -54.85 5.20 -11.54
N TYR A 787 -53.63 5.48 -12.02
CA TYR A 787 -52.48 5.68 -11.13
C TYR A 787 -52.76 6.72 -10.01
N GLN A 788 -53.33 7.88 -10.35
CA GLN A 788 -53.59 8.94 -9.37
C GLN A 788 -54.57 8.50 -8.27
N ALA A 789 -55.66 7.83 -8.65
CA ALA A 789 -56.65 7.33 -7.70
C ALA A 789 -56.06 6.23 -6.80
N LEU A 790 -55.31 5.29 -7.39
CA LEU A 790 -54.64 4.22 -6.65
C LEU A 790 -53.55 4.76 -5.73
N ASN A 791 -52.78 5.77 -6.16
CA ASN A 791 -51.72 6.37 -5.35
C ASN A 791 -52.31 7.06 -4.13
N LEU A 792 -53.39 7.82 -4.31
CA LEU A 792 -54.09 8.48 -3.20
C LEU A 792 -54.62 7.47 -2.17
N ILE A 793 -55.24 6.38 -2.64
CA ILE A 793 -55.74 5.31 -1.76
C ILE A 793 -54.57 4.61 -1.06
N PHE A 794 -53.49 4.32 -1.78
CA PHE A 794 -52.32 3.65 -1.25
C PHE A 794 -51.64 4.47 -0.15
N GLU A 795 -51.39 5.76 -0.38
CA GLU A 795 -50.81 6.67 0.63
C GLU A 795 -51.71 6.74 1.86
N SER A 796 -53.02 6.94 1.66
CA SER A 796 -53.98 7.05 2.78
C SER A 796 -54.13 5.74 3.56
N PHE A 797 -54.07 4.60 2.88
CA PHE A 797 -54.11 3.29 3.52
C PHE A 797 -52.82 3.00 4.29
N SER A 798 -51.68 3.42 3.76
CA SER A 798 -50.39 3.31 4.44
C SER A 798 -50.34 4.13 5.73
N ASP A 799 -50.85 5.37 5.68
CA ASP A 799 -50.98 6.24 6.85
C ASP A 799 -51.93 5.64 7.89
N PHE A 800 -53.05 5.06 7.46
CA PHE A 800 -53.98 4.34 8.33
C PHE A 800 -53.29 3.21 9.10
N LEU A 801 -52.54 2.35 8.41
CA LEU A 801 -51.84 1.23 9.05
C LEU A 801 -50.76 1.71 10.02
N ALA A 802 -50.13 2.86 9.75
CA ALA A 802 -49.07 3.41 10.61
C ALA A 802 -49.57 3.91 11.98
N GLN A 803 -50.86 4.27 12.12
CA GLN A 803 -51.39 4.91 13.33
C GLN A 803 -51.30 4.05 14.60
N ASP A 804 -51.44 2.73 14.48
CA ASP A 804 -51.31 1.79 15.61
C ASP A 804 -50.07 0.89 15.45
N ASN A 805 -48.97 1.51 14.98
CA ASN A 805 -47.70 0.82 14.72
C ASN A 805 -47.88 -0.48 13.90
N PHE A 806 -48.73 -0.43 12.87
CA PHE A 806 -49.00 -1.54 11.95
C PHE A 806 -49.60 -2.80 12.59
N LYS A 807 -50.19 -2.71 13.78
CA LYS A 807 -50.78 -3.86 14.48
C LYS A 807 -51.78 -4.64 13.62
N GLU A 808 -52.69 -3.95 12.94
CA GLU A 808 -53.71 -4.60 12.10
C GLU A 808 -53.09 -5.36 10.91
N LEU A 809 -52.05 -4.78 10.31
CA LEU A 809 -51.31 -5.43 9.24
C LEU A 809 -50.51 -6.63 9.75
N ASN A 810 -49.93 -6.52 10.95
CA ASN A 810 -49.19 -7.62 11.59
C ASN A 810 -50.10 -8.81 11.91
N ASP A 811 -51.28 -8.55 12.46
CA ASP A 811 -52.28 -9.57 12.77
C ASP A 811 -52.81 -10.26 11.50
N LEU A 812 -52.96 -9.48 10.41
CA LEU A 812 -53.35 -9.98 9.10
C LEU A 812 -52.26 -10.86 8.49
N ILE A 813 -51.01 -10.38 8.45
CA ILE A 813 -49.86 -11.14 7.91
C ILE A 813 -49.69 -12.44 8.68
N SER A 814 -49.77 -12.39 10.02
CA SER A 814 -49.68 -13.60 10.85
C SER A 814 -50.74 -14.62 10.50
N ALA A 815 -51.98 -14.17 10.25
CA ALA A 815 -53.08 -15.04 9.83
C ALA A 815 -52.88 -15.62 8.44
N ILE A 816 -52.45 -14.80 7.48
CA ILE A 816 -52.17 -15.23 6.11
C ILE A 816 -51.05 -16.26 6.13
N MET A 817 -50.01 -16.08 6.95
CA MET A 817 -48.93 -17.04 7.09
C MET A 817 -49.42 -18.37 7.68
N ASP A 818 -50.24 -18.34 8.73
CA ASP A 818 -50.86 -19.56 9.27
C ASP A 818 -51.73 -20.26 8.23
N ASP A 819 -52.51 -19.48 7.48
CA ASP A 819 -53.38 -20.00 6.45
C ASP A 819 -52.60 -20.66 5.30
N VAL A 820 -51.56 -19.98 4.81
CA VAL A 820 -50.73 -20.43 3.69
C VAL A 820 -49.84 -21.62 4.06
N PHE A 821 -49.26 -21.65 5.25
CA PHE A 821 -48.27 -22.68 5.61
C PHE A 821 -48.83 -23.81 6.48
N LEU A 822 -49.90 -23.58 7.26
CA LEU A 822 -50.41 -24.58 8.22
C LEU A 822 -51.83 -25.06 7.90
N VAL A 823 -52.76 -24.17 7.53
CA VAL A 823 -54.19 -24.51 7.44
C VAL A 823 -54.59 -24.98 6.05
N ASN A 824 -54.37 -24.16 5.03
CA ASN A 824 -54.83 -24.37 3.65
C ASN A 824 -53.67 -24.57 2.67
N ASN A 825 -52.47 -24.93 3.16
CA ASN A 825 -51.26 -25.11 2.36
C ASN A 825 -51.48 -25.93 1.08
N TYR A 826 -52.23 -27.03 1.19
CA TYR A 826 -52.56 -27.88 0.04
C TYR A 826 -53.32 -27.14 -1.08
N LYS A 827 -54.19 -26.16 -0.77
CA LYS A 827 -54.93 -25.39 -1.79
C LYS A 827 -53.99 -24.45 -2.53
N TYR A 828 -53.05 -23.84 -1.81
CA TYR A 828 -52.06 -22.94 -2.39
C TYR A 828 -51.04 -23.68 -3.26
N GLN A 829 -50.53 -24.82 -2.80
CA GLN A 829 -49.63 -25.68 -3.60
C GLN A 829 -50.29 -26.22 -4.88
N ASN A 830 -51.62 -26.38 -4.87
CA ASN A 830 -52.37 -26.91 -6.00
C ASN A 830 -52.93 -25.84 -6.96
N SER A 831 -52.71 -24.55 -6.67
CA SER A 831 -53.04 -23.47 -7.60
C SER A 831 -52.18 -23.59 -8.86
N HIS A 832 -52.74 -23.36 -10.05
CA HIS A 832 -52.04 -23.52 -11.33
C HIS A 832 -51.47 -22.19 -11.87
N ASP A 833 -51.90 -21.06 -11.31
CA ASP A 833 -51.47 -19.72 -11.69
C ASP A 833 -51.56 -18.73 -10.51
N LEU A 834 -51.10 -17.49 -10.76
CA LEU A 834 -51.10 -16.42 -9.75
C LEU A 834 -52.50 -16.04 -9.28
N TYR A 835 -53.50 -16.12 -10.17
CA TYR A 835 -54.89 -15.79 -9.83
C TYR A 835 -55.48 -16.80 -8.84
N GLY A 836 -55.20 -18.09 -9.02
CA GLY A 836 -55.58 -19.12 -8.04
C GLY A 836 -55.02 -18.86 -6.65
N ILE A 837 -53.76 -18.41 -6.55
CA ILE A 837 -53.15 -18.03 -5.27
C ILE A 837 -53.89 -16.82 -4.68
N ILE A 838 -54.11 -15.76 -5.47
CA ILE A 838 -54.78 -14.53 -5.01
C ILE A 838 -56.21 -14.82 -4.53
N PHE A 839 -56.98 -15.60 -5.29
CA PHE A 839 -58.36 -15.95 -4.93
C PHE A 839 -58.41 -16.76 -3.64
N ASN A 840 -57.58 -17.81 -3.52
CA ASN A 840 -57.48 -18.56 -2.27
C ASN A 840 -57.07 -17.66 -1.09
N LEU A 841 -56.10 -16.76 -1.28
CA LEU A 841 -55.62 -15.86 -0.24
C LEU A 841 -56.70 -14.90 0.24
N LEU A 842 -57.37 -14.21 -0.69
CA LEU A 842 -58.43 -13.25 -0.36
C LEU A 842 -59.66 -13.93 0.24
N SER A 843 -60.05 -15.10 -0.28
CA SER A 843 -61.22 -15.84 0.20
C SER A 843 -61.01 -16.41 1.60
N ASN A 844 -59.90 -17.14 1.82
CA ASN A 844 -59.60 -17.78 3.11
C ASN A 844 -59.36 -16.75 4.23
N ASN A 845 -58.84 -15.56 3.90
CA ASN A 845 -58.52 -14.51 4.88
C ASN A 845 -59.57 -13.39 4.93
N SER A 846 -60.70 -13.54 4.25
CA SER A 846 -61.76 -12.52 4.15
C SER A 846 -62.30 -12.06 5.50
N GLN A 847 -62.41 -12.98 6.48
CA GLN A 847 -62.89 -12.68 7.83
C GLN A 847 -61.98 -11.69 8.59
N LYS A 848 -60.68 -11.63 8.26
CA LYS A 848 -59.74 -10.66 8.84
C LYS A 848 -59.53 -9.42 7.96
N LEU A 849 -59.59 -9.57 6.65
CA LEU A 849 -59.45 -8.45 5.70
C LEU A 849 -60.61 -7.45 5.78
N LYS A 850 -61.86 -7.93 5.82
CA LYS A 850 -63.05 -7.06 5.82
C LYS A 850 -63.07 -6.06 6.98
N PRO A 851 -62.85 -6.47 8.25
CA PRO A 851 -62.82 -5.52 9.38
C PRO A 851 -61.76 -4.42 9.24
N ILE A 852 -60.57 -4.74 8.71
CA ILE A 852 -59.50 -3.76 8.49
C ILE A 852 -59.94 -2.72 7.46
N LEU A 853 -60.53 -3.17 6.34
CA LEU A 853 -61.05 -2.28 5.32
C LEU A 853 -62.21 -1.41 5.84
N TYR A 854 -63.08 -1.96 6.69
CA TYR A 854 -64.14 -1.17 7.33
C TYR A 854 -63.59 -0.06 8.22
N LYS A 855 -62.57 -0.35 9.03
CA LYS A 855 -61.92 0.66 9.87
C LYS A 855 -61.21 1.72 9.04
N PHE A 856 -60.56 1.34 7.95
CA PHE A 856 -59.97 2.27 7.00
C PHE A 856 -61.01 3.25 6.42
N ILE A 857 -62.18 2.73 6.03
CA ILE A 857 -63.31 3.55 5.58
C ILE A 857 -63.81 4.47 6.70
N GLU A 858 -63.99 3.95 7.91
CA GLU A 858 -64.48 4.73 9.06
C GLU A 858 -63.56 5.91 9.39
N GLN A 859 -62.24 5.71 9.32
CA GLN A 859 -61.26 6.78 9.52
C GLN A 859 -61.26 7.83 8.41
N ASN A 860 -61.61 7.43 7.18
CA ASN A 860 -61.60 8.31 6.01
C ASN A 860 -62.97 8.91 5.68
N LEU A 861 -63.98 8.78 6.55
CA LEU A 861 -65.34 9.33 6.31
C LEU A 861 -65.36 10.83 5.99
N ASN A 862 -64.39 11.58 6.50
CA ASN A 862 -64.27 13.02 6.27
C ASN A 862 -63.29 13.37 5.13
N ASN A 863 -62.60 12.39 4.54
CA ASN A 863 -61.64 12.57 3.46
C ASN A 863 -62.30 12.31 2.10
N THR A 864 -63.03 13.31 1.60
CA THR A 864 -63.82 13.21 0.35
C THR A 864 -62.99 12.76 -0.85
N LYS A 865 -61.72 13.18 -0.94
CA LYS A 865 -60.83 12.78 -2.05
C LYS A 865 -60.57 11.28 -2.09
N VAL A 866 -60.31 10.66 -0.93
CA VAL A 866 -60.05 9.22 -0.82
C VAL A 866 -61.33 8.42 -1.10
N LEU A 867 -62.46 8.88 -0.58
CA LEU A 867 -63.75 8.24 -0.81
C LEU A 867 -64.19 8.33 -2.27
N ASP A 868 -63.95 9.47 -2.94
CA ASP A 868 -64.27 9.61 -4.36
C ASP A 868 -63.32 8.78 -5.24
N ALA A 869 -62.05 8.66 -4.87
CA ALA A 869 -61.12 7.74 -5.52
C ALA A 869 -61.58 6.28 -5.36
N LEU A 870 -62.01 5.87 -4.16
CA LEU A 870 -62.56 4.53 -3.91
C LEU A 870 -63.84 4.29 -4.70
N LYS A 871 -64.78 5.25 -4.72
CA LYS A 871 -66.02 5.16 -5.55
C LYS A 871 -65.69 4.97 -7.01
N SER A 872 -64.74 5.75 -7.54
CA SER A 872 -64.29 5.63 -8.92
C SER A 872 -63.75 4.23 -9.21
N LEU A 873 -62.96 3.66 -8.29
CA LEU A 873 -62.41 2.32 -8.44
C LEU A 873 -63.49 1.23 -8.37
N PHE A 874 -64.38 1.29 -7.38
CA PHE A 874 -65.50 0.35 -7.26
C PHE A 874 -66.45 0.46 -8.46
N ALA A 875 -66.66 1.66 -9.02
CA ALA A 875 -67.50 1.87 -10.20
C ALA A 875 -66.94 1.23 -11.48
N LYS A 876 -65.63 0.96 -11.53
CA LYS A 876 -64.99 0.23 -12.62
C LYS A 876 -65.10 -1.29 -12.47
N ILE A 877 -65.37 -1.77 -11.26
CA ILE A 877 -65.36 -3.19 -10.89
C ILE A 877 -66.80 -3.73 -10.75
N LEU A 878 -67.72 -2.93 -10.23
CA LEU A 878 -69.11 -3.29 -9.97
C LEU A 878 -70.06 -2.69 -11.01
N PRO A 879 -71.14 -3.39 -11.38
CA PRO A 879 -72.10 -2.90 -12.36
C PRO A 879 -72.84 -1.66 -11.85
N HIS A 880 -73.13 -0.73 -12.78
CA HIS A 880 -73.81 0.53 -12.49
C HIS A 880 -75.17 0.33 -11.78
N GLU A 881 -75.93 -0.70 -12.20
CA GLU A 881 -77.22 -1.06 -11.61
C GLU A 881 -77.11 -1.47 -10.13
N PHE A 882 -75.99 -2.06 -9.71
CA PHE A 882 -75.75 -2.42 -8.32
C PHE A 882 -75.41 -1.19 -7.47
N LEU A 883 -74.60 -0.28 -8.02
CA LEU A 883 -74.19 0.96 -7.35
C LEU A 883 -75.37 1.91 -7.11
N GLU A 884 -76.37 1.91 -7.99
CA GLU A 884 -77.61 2.70 -7.85
C GLU A 884 -78.55 2.18 -6.76
N LYS A 885 -78.57 0.86 -6.52
CA LYS A 885 -79.42 0.23 -5.49
C LYS A 885 -78.88 0.40 -4.07
N LEU A 886 -77.63 0.83 -3.92
CA LEU A 886 -77.00 1.02 -2.61
C LEU A 886 -77.41 2.37 -2.02
N ASP A 887 -77.82 2.35 -0.75
CA ASP A 887 -78.10 3.57 0.01
C ASP A 887 -76.81 4.41 0.18
N GLN A 888 -76.78 5.56 -0.47
CA GLN A 888 -75.65 6.50 -0.44
C GLN A 888 -75.74 7.52 0.70
N THR A 889 -76.84 7.56 1.46
CA THR A 889 -77.05 8.54 2.54
C THR A 889 -76.14 8.30 3.74
N ASN A 890 -75.75 7.05 4.00
CA ASN A 890 -74.75 6.67 4.99
C ASN A 890 -73.50 6.13 4.30
N GLN A 891 -72.47 6.95 4.16
CA GLN A 891 -71.25 6.58 3.44
C GLN A 891 -70.52 5.37 4.06
N SER A 892 -70.53 5.21 5.39
CA SER A 892 -69.94 4.03 6.04
C SER A 892 -70.65 2.75 5.60
N ASN A 893 -71.99 2.75 5.64
CA ASN A 893 -72.80 1.59 5.26
C ASN A 893 -72.69 1.29 3.75
N TYR A 894 -72.63 2.34 2.92
CA TYR A 894 -72.41 2.25 1.48
C TYR A 894 -71.12 1.47 1.15
N PHE A 895 -69.98 1.88 1.68
CA PHE A 895 -68.70 1.23 1.41
C PHE A 895 -68.58 -0.16 2.07
N LYS A 896 -69.16 -0.38 3.25
CA LYS A 896 -69.20 -1.71 3.87
C LYS A 896 -69.89 -2.73 2.95
N LYS A 897 -71.06 -2.37 2.39
CA LYS A 897 -71.78 -3.20 1.42
C LYS A 897 -70.98 -3.44 0.14
N LEU A 898 -70.28 -2.42 -0.37
CA LEU A 898 -69.39 -2.59 -1.54
C LEU A 898 -68.29 -3.62 -1.28
N ILE A 899 -67.60 -3.50 -0.14
CA ILE A 899 -66.55 -4.43 0.27
C ILE A 899 -67.13 -5.85 0.40
N ASP A 900 -68.28 -6.00 1.05
CA ASP A 900 -68.92 -7.31 1.23
C ASP A 900 -69.21 -8.01 -0.08
N SER A 901 -69.81 -7.30 -1.04
CA SER A 901 -70.16 -7.85 -2.34
C SER A 901 -68.93 -8.24 -3.17
N VAL A 902 -67.84 -7.48 -3.08
CA VAL A 902 -66.58 -7.84 -3.75
C VAL A 902 -66.02 -9.15 -3.19
N PHE A 903 -65.99 -9.31 -1.87
CA PHE A 903 -65.49 -10.54 -1.25
C PHE A 903 -66.42 -11.75 -1.45
N GLU A 904 -67.73 -11.55 -1.57
CA GLU A 904 -68.67 -12.61 -1.93
C GLU A 904 -68.35 -13.17 -3.32
N VAL A 905 -68.09 -12.29 -4.30
CA VAL A 905 -67.74 -12.71 -5.66
C VAL A 905 -66.38 -13.39 -5.71
N ILE A 906 -65.40 -12.89 -4.95
CA ILE A 906 -64.09 -13.57 -4.81
C ILE A 906 -64.28 -14.99 -4.25
N SER A 907 -65.15 -15.17 -3.25
CA SER A 907 -65.44 -16.49 -2.69
C SER A 907 -66.04 -17.44 -3.73
N GLU A 908 -67.04 -17.00 -4.51
CA GLU A 908 -67.65 -17.79 -5.58
C GLU A 908 -66.62 -18.21 -6.66
N LEU A 909 -65.77 -17.28 -7.09
CA LEU A 909 -64.71 -17.56 -8.07
C LEU A 909 -63.65 -18.51 -7.54
N THR A 910 -63.31 -18.40 -6.26
CA THR A 910 -62.39 -19.33 -5.59
C THR A 910 -62.93 -20.75 -5.59
N ILE A 911 -64.24 -20.93 -5.30
CA ILE A 911 -64.91 -22.23 -5.33
C ILE A 911 -64.91 -22.79 -6.76
N GLU A 912 -65.28 -21.99 -7.75
CA GLU A 912 -65.29 -22.40 -9.16
C GLU A 912 -63.90 -22.81 -9.65
N TYR A 913 -62.88 -22.02 -9.33
CA TYR A 913 -61.48 -22.29 -9.68
C TYR A 913 -61.01 -23.62 -9.08
N ASN A 914 -61.18 -23.80 -7.78
CA ASN A 914 -60.76 -25.02 -7.09
C ASN A 914 -61.54 -26.26 -7.58
N THR A 915 -62.84 -26.12 -7.85
CA THR A 915 -63.67 -27.21 -8.39
C THR A 915 -63.20 -27.62 -9.80
N LYS A 916 -62.88 -26.66 -10.67
CA LYS A 916 -62.35 -26.92 -12.01
C LYS A 916 -61.04 -27.70 -11.93
N ILE A 917 -60.15 -27.35 -11.00
CA ILE A 917 -58.89 -28.06 -10.77
C ILE A 917 -59.12 -29.49 -10.27
N GLU A 918 -60.00 -29.70 -9.28
CA GLU A 918 -60.30 -31.03 -8.75
C GLU A 918 -60.91 -31.96 -9.82
N LEU A 919 -61.80 -31.43 -10.66
CA LEU A 919 -62.38 -32.17 -11.79
C LEU A 919 -61.34 -32.53 -12.86
N THR A 920 -60.35 -31.66 -13.09
CA THR A 920 -59.27 -31.90 -14.06
C THR A 920 -58.28 -32.95 -13.54
N LYS A 921 -58.05 -33.03 -12.21
CA LYS A 921 -57.20 -34.06 -11.57
C LYS A 921 -57.86 -35.43 -11.47
N ASN A 922 -59.18 -35.49 -11.27
CA ASN A 922 -59.90 -36.75 -11.09
C ASN A 922 -60.32 -37.44 -12.41
N ASN A 923 -60.43 -36.71 -13.52
CA ASN A 923 -60.88 -37.24 -14.81
C ASN A 923 -59.77 -37.25 -15.88
N GLY A 924 -58.75 -38.09 -15.70
CA GLY A 924 -57.57 -38.20 -16.58
C GLY A 924 -57.81 -38.66 -18.04
N PHE A 925 -58.97 -38.42 -18.64
CA PHE A 925 -59.29 -38.79 -20.03
C PHE A 925 -60.42 -37.92 -20.61
N ILE A 926 -60.13 -36.70 -21.06
CA ILE A 926 -60.74 -36.12 -22.28
C ILE A 926 -59.66 -35.28 -22.97
N GLU A 927 -58.91 -35.93 -23.85
CA GLU A 927 -58.27 -35.26 -24.98
C GLU A 927 -59.35 -34.74 -25.94
N GLN A 928 -59.16 -33.51 -26.43
CA GLN A 928 -59.68 -32.96 -27.70
C GLN A 928 -61.02 -32.20 -27.79
N ILE A 929 -61.80 -31.96 -26.74
CA ILE A 929 -62.93 -31.01 -26.83
C ILE A 929 -62.88 -29.99 -25.71
N ASP A 930 -61.98 -29.01 -25.87
CA ASP A 930 -62.24 -27.57 -25.68
C ASP A 930 -60.94 -26.78 -25.50
N LYS A 931 -60.17 -26.65 -26.59
CA LYS A 931 -59.22 -25.53 -26.76
C LYS A 931 -59.92 -24.15 -26.81
N LYS A 932 -61.26 -24.11 -26.64
CA LYS A 932 -62.07 -22.88 -26.49
C LYS A 932 -62.48 -22.58 -25.04
N LEU A 933 -62.18 -23.46 -24.07
CA LEU A 933 -62.43 -23.22 -22.63
C LEU A 933 -61.16 -22.86 -21.83
N GLU A 934 -60.05 -22.56 -22.52
CA GLU A 934 -58.91 -21.79 -22.00
C GLU A 934 -59.29 -20.32 -21.70
N ASN A 935 -60.52 -20.06 -21.29
CA ASN A 935 -60.79 -18.85 -20.51
C ASN A 935 -60.13 -19.08 -19.15
N ASN A 936 -58.90 -18.59 -19.02
CA ASN A 936 -58.29 -18.32 -17.74
C ASN A 936 -59.33 -17.59 -16.88
N LEU A 937 -59.62 -18.10 -15.69
CA LEU A 937 -60.35 -17.38 -14.65
C LEU A 937 -59.46 -16.19 -14.23
N ASP A 938 -59.44 -15.15 -15.07
CA ASP A 938 -58.61 -13.97 -14.91
C ASP A 938 -59.43 -12.82 -14.29
N PHE A 939 -58.79 -11.66 -14.17
CA PHE A 939 -59.45 -10.45 -13.69
C PHE A 939 -60.64 -10.01 -14.57
N ASN A 940 -60.62 -10.31 -15.88
CA ASN A 940 -61.73 -10.02 -16.77
C ASN A 940 -62.92 -10.95 -16.50
N HIS A 941 -62.68 -12.22 -16.16
CA HIS A 941 -63.72 -13.15 -15.71
C HIS A 941 -64.34 -12.73 -14.36
N LEU A 942 -63.54 -12.16 -13.46
CA LEU A 942 -64.04 -11.51 -12.24
C LEU A 942 -64.90 -10.29 -12.60
N LEU A 943 -64.44 -9.43 -13.51
CA LEU A 943 -65.19 -8.27 -14.00
C LEU A 943 -66.51 -8.68 -14.67
N ASP A 944 -66.50 -9.75 -15.47
CA ASP A 944 -67.67 -10.24 -16.20
C ASP A 944 -68.68 -10.91 -15.26
N LYS A 945 -68.24 -11.65 -14.23
CA LYS A 945 -69.13 -12.16 -13.17
C LYS A 945 -69.72 -11.05 -12.32
N LEU A 946 -68.92 -10.04 -11.96
CA LEU A 946 -69.41 -8.86 -11.24
C LEU A 946 -70.46 -8.12 -12.07
N LYS A 947 -70.23 -7.95 -13.39
CA LYS A 947 -71.18 -7.31 -14.31
C LYS A 947 -72.45 -8.12 -14.58
N SER A 948 -72.40 -9.45 -14.48
CA SER A 948 -73.52 -10.34 -14.79
C SER A 948 -74.42 -10.71 -13.60
N LYS A 949 -74.06 -10.28 -12.37
CA LYS A 949 -74.89 -10.50 -11.17
C LYS A 949 -76.15 -9.61 -11.23
N LYS A 950 -77.16 -10.05 -12.00
CA LYS A 950 -78.55 -9.61 -11.87
C LYS A 950 -79.16 -10.29 -10.64
N SER A 951 -79.15 -9.57 -9.52
CA SER A 951 -80.18 -9.67 -8.48
C SER A 951 -80.20 -8.39 -7.65
#